data_AF-A0A8H7YMD3-F1
#
_entry.id   AF-A0A8H7YMD3-F1
#
_cell.length_a   1.000
_cell.length_b   1.000
_cell.length_c   1.000
_cell.angle_alpha   90.00
_cell.angle_beta   90.00
_cell.angle_gamma   90.00
#
_symmetry.space_group_name_H-M   'P 1'
#
loop_
_entity.id
_entity.type
_entity.pdbx_description
1 polymer ?
#
loop_
_entity_poly.entity_id
_entity_poly.type
_entity_poly.pdbx_seq_one_letter_code
_entity_poly.pdbx_strand_id
1 'polypeptide(L)'
;MRLFTPTWARRVYKPTIICRLALIGSVCQLRPAFSLFSAAHAHHTSTGPKASLDNLPKKAGASMLADVQQLFERLPTSVRWSEREPDPKFGDDLDPSDPLMPYLETLLIVDRLIPPKTLMHFFEFAGRGTLPNGKKTKLPVVSSDEIELIVSPYNEWALPPHNKITSPADQKLMTRLGSDEDAGRLTIVEKPVHAMKIRLWEGIAPISEHQWRQKRLDKAENFDYACQYIETVISTFDYLNVPLHVSHMRETFNYMYEHLSEFDEALNNIRRRDGKEPNVDMAGLWADFIRAKYQVMTDRAYSWTISHIDALREPLLNEIKAGGPLLDDKISPEQLALVEKLRTLSGLVAEAEYTIYLSTDGYKGGSDLSPEEEPNDRQSPMLEKRRTAYVQSFAYFQHIEKLKEEMIADLQPSPEETPTTENGLLKTIETQIRIQKNIQARRDPVPEPSAPVAWISDITSRIRDLKESGQPPMTDIGYAIYRLSYGRNADDKSEWDELKKTIEQDLASWGDGINGVEDIKPFLKVKWFDGRELGLAEDDIDGAKSHFTTYLDTITPSNGIYQDAILILDSASLASYSKPTTDDIDDSEDHHLLVVDPKYDPDEGIERPEESPGYAGSMRILTRLVWSELFALTYNNVMWLEDMWPLAMGHPEQVYVGQTAPKLLSRWAEARIAGDSALKARFETECKQRGEEEVAAWNKRRREKEL
;
A
#
# COMPACT_ATOMS: atom_id res chain seq x y z
N MET A 1 -37.95 -1.37 7.62
CA MET A 1 -36.68 -1.65 6.91
C MET A 1 -35.55 -1.71 7.94
N ARG A 2 -35.27 -2.90 8.50
CA ARG A 2 -34.20 -3.18 9.48
C ARG A 2 -33.83 -4.68 9.40
N LEU A 3 -33.64 -5.17 8.17
CA LEU A 3 -33.54 -6.60 7.89
C LEU A 3 -32.44 -6.93 6.87
N PHE A 4 -31.53 -6.01 6.54
CA PHE A 4 -30.41 -6.26 5.62
C PHE A 4 -29.08 -5.73 6.20
N THR A 5 -28.34 -6.62 6.85
CA THR A 5 -26.92 -6.50 7.24
C THR A 5 -26.34 -7.92 7.28
N PRO A 6 -25.11 -8.19 6.84
CA PRO A 6 -24.61 -9.57 6.83
C PRO A 6 -24.49 -10.18 8.23
N THR A 7 -24.63 -11.51 8.35
CA THR A 7 -24.48 -12.19 9.66
C THR A 7 -23.04 -12.18 10.20
N TRP A 8 -22.03 -12.11 9.33
CA TRP A 8 -20.63 -11.96 9.73
C TRP A 8 -20.36 -10.62 10.42
N ALA A 9 -20.92 -9.52 9.87
CA ALA A 9 -20.74 -8.16 10.40
C ALA A 9 -21.27 -7.97 11.84
N ARG A 10 -22.03 -8.93 12.38
CA ARG A 10 -22.53 -8.93 13.77
C ARG A 10 -21.58 -9.58 14.79
N ARG A 11 -20.52 -10.23 14.32
CA ARG A 11 -19.52 -10.95 15.14
C ARG A 11 -18.14 -10.30 15.09
N VAL A 12 -17.77 -9.71 13.95
CA VAL A 12 -16.39 -9.29 13.61
C VAL A 12 -16.14 -7.78 13.86
N TYR A 13 -17.03 -7.11 14.61
CA TYR A 13 -16.88 -5.68 14.90
C TYR A 13 -17.25 -5.38 16.36
N LYS A 14 -16.30 -4.72 17.04
CA LYS A 14 -16.52 -3.78 18.13
C LYS A 14 -15.97 -2.43 17.62
N PRO A 15 -16.46 -1.29 18.13
CA PRO A 15 -16.01 0.00 17.63
C PRO A 15 -14.62 0.32 18.20
N THR A 16 -13.64 0.49 17.30
CA THR A 16 -12.23 0.76 17.64
C THR A 16 -12.12 2.07 18.44
N ILE A 17 -12.15 1.95 19.76
CA ILE A 17 -12.12 3.07 20.71
C ILE A 17 -10.88 3.95 20.43
N ILE A 18 -9.78 3.33 19.98
CA ILE A 18 -8.51 3.95 19.61
C ILE A 18 -8.67 5.04 18.54
N CYS A 19 -9.53 4.88 17.53
CA CYS A 19 -9.76 5.93 16.52
C CYS A 19 -10.36 7.19 17.15
N ARG A 20 -11.31 7.00 18.10
CA ARG A 20 -11.87 8.13 18.85
C ARG A 20 -10.83 8.71 19.81
N LEU A 21 -10.04 7.87 20.49
CA LEU A 21 -8.90 8.30 21.31
C LEU A 21 -7.77 8.98 20.53
N ALA A 22 -7.67 8.85 19.22
CA ALA A 22 -6.68 9.58 18.41
C ALA A 22 -7.19 10.97 18.01
N LEU A 23 -8.48 11.07 17.64
CA LEU A 23 -9.14 12.35 17.33
C LEU A 23 -9.30 13.18 18.60
N ILE A 24 -9.86 12.55 19.65
CA ILE A 24 -9.91 13.08 21.01
C ILE A 24 -8.48 13.30 21.47
N GLY A 25 -7.58 12.30 21.52
CA GLY A 25 -6.19 12.40 22.04
C GLY A 25 -5.30 13.50 21.46
N SER A 26 -5.58 13.97 20.25
CA SER A 26 -4.90 15.12 19.64
C SER A 26 -5.45 16.48 20.11
N VAL A 27 -6.48 16.47 20.98
CA VAL A 27 -7.30 17.62 21.43
C VAL A 27 -7.65 17.55 22.96
N CYS A 28 -7.86 16.36 23.55
CA CYS A 28 -8.19 16.02 24.96
C CYS A 28 -8.07 14.47 25.18
N GLN A 29 -8.29 13.85 26.36
CA GLN A 29 -7.94 12.40 26.57
C GLN A 29 -9.04 11.46 27.15
N LEU A 30 -9.00 10.16 26.76
CA LEU A 30 -9.53 8.91 27.42
C LEU A 30 -10.98 8.34 27.16
N ARG A 31 -11.30 7.18 27.78
CA ARG A 31 -12.07 6.00 27.24
C ARG A 31 -13.59 5.81 27.62
N PRO A 32 -14.39 4.96 26.89
CA PRO A 32 -15.85 4.66 27.06
C PRO A 32 -16.22 3.16 27.28
N ALA A 33 -17.50 2.74 27.14
CA ALA A 33 -17.94 1.31 27.18
C ALA A 33 -19.30 0.93 26.45
N PHE A 34 -19.30 -0.14 25.60
CA PHE A 34 -20.44 -0.96 25.06
C PHE A 34 -21.57 -0.30 24.17
N SER A 35 -22.50 -0.95 23.42
CA SER A 35 -22.69 -2.22 22.61
C SER A 35 -24.14 -2.18 21.94
N LEU A 36 -24.70 -2.99 21.00
CA LEU A 36 -24.37 -4.14 20.11
C LEU A 36 -25.55 -4.42 19.06
N PHE A 37 -25.43 -5.41 18.14
CA PHE A 37 -26.48 -6.25 17.46
C PHE A 37 -27.42 -5.77 16.24
N SER A 38 -27.23 -6.32 14.99
CA SER A 38 -28.13 -7.37 14.30
C SER A 38 -28.95 -7.30 12.90
N ALA A 39 -28.37 -7.74 11.72
CA ALA A 39 -28.83 -8.50 10.46
C ALA A 39 -29.90 -8.03 9.39
N ALA A 40 -30.16 -8.64 8.18
CA ALA A 40 -29.80 -9.92 7.45
C ALA A 40 -29.81 -9.94 5.86
N HIS A 41 -28.67 -9.96 5.13
CA HIS A 41 -28.40 -10.53 3.75
C HIS A 41 -29.30 -10.34 2.47
N ALA A 42 -28.70 -10.01 1.30
CA ALA A 42 -29.12 -10.43 -0.07
C ALA A 42 -28.05 -10.18 -1.20
N HIS A 43 -28.06 -10.96 -2.30
CA HIS A 43 -27.12 -10.91 -3.46
C HIS A 43 -27.77 -10.50 -4.80
N HIS A 44 -26.97 -10.20 -5.84
CA HIS A 44 -27.26 -10.53 -7.26
C HIS A 44 -25.98 -10.59 -8.14
N THR A 45 -26.09 -11.12 -9.37
CA THR A 45 -24.99 -11.61 -10.23
C THR A 45 -25.04 -11.09 -11.69
N SER A 46 -23.94 -11.25 -12.46
CA SER A 46 -23.90 -11.09 -13.92
C SER A 46 -22.74 -11.88 -14.56
N THR A 47 -22.76 -12.13 -15.88
CA THR A 47 -21.90 -13.11 -16.58
C THR A 47 -21.29 -12.62 -17.91
N GLY A 48 -20.17 -13.24 -18.32
CA GLY A 48 -19.51 -13.03 -19.61
C GLY A 48 -18.35 -14.03 -19.85
N PRO A 49 -18.13 -14.53 -21.08
CA PRO A 49 -17.19 -15.63 -21.35
C PRO A 49 -15.77 -15.17 -21.75
N LYS A 50 -14.75 -15.99 -21.45
CA LYS A 50 -13.36 -15.88 -21.96
C LYS A 50 -12.82 -17.28 -22.33
N ALA A 51 -12.21 -17.41 -23.51
CA ALA A 51 -11.66 -18.68 -24.00
C ALA A 51 -10.30 -19.06 -23.37
N SER A 52 -9.90 -20.33 -23.49
CA SER A 52 -8.69 -20.91 -22.88
C SER A 52 -7.41 -20.70 -23.70
N LEU A 53 -6.27 -20.58 -23.02
CA LEU A 53 -4.98 -20.22 -23.63
C LEU A 53 -4.16 -21.42 -24.14
N ASP A 54 -4.58 -22.65 -23.82
CA ASP A 54 -3.73 -23.86 -23.79
C ASP A 54 -3.31 -24.45 -25.16
N ASN A 55 -3.68 -23.80 -26.27
CA ASN A 55 -3.50 -24.32 -27.63
C ASN A 55 -2.20 -23.84 -28.32
N LEU A 56 -1.05 -23.99 -27.64
CA LEU A 56 0.27 -23.93 -28.28
C LEU A 56 1.01 -25.28 -28.11
N PRO A 57 1.55 -25.87 -29.18
CA PRO A 57 2.09 -27.23 -29.14
C PRO A 57 3.45 -27.27 -28.43
N LYS A 58 3.51 -27.95 -27.27
CA LYS A 58 4.76 -28.23 -26.53
C LYS A 58 5.68 -29.19 -27.31
N LYS A 59 6.39 -28.69 -28.31
CA LYS A 59 7.51 -29.34 -29.00
C LYS A 59 8.68 -28.38 -29.11
N ALA A 60 9.87 -28.86 -28.76
CA ALA A 60 11.12 -28.09 -28.84
C ALA A 60 11.58 -27.94 -30.30
N GLY A 61 11.03 -26.93 -30.98
CA GLY A 61 11.50 -26.41 -32.27
C GLY A 61 11.43 -24.89 -32.24
N ALA A 62 12.26 -24.22 -33.05
CA ALA A 62 12.29 -22.76 -33.12
C ALA A 62 10.94 -22.20 -33.59
N SER A 63 10.48 -21.12 -32.95
CA SER A 63 9.29 -20.37 -33.37
C SER A 63 9.61 -19.48 -34.57
N MET A 64 8.61 -19.19 -35.41
CA MET A 64 8.79 -18.25 -36.52
C MET A 64 8.62 -16.81 -36.03
N LEU A 65 9.34 -15.87 -36.64
CA LEU A 65 9.20 -14.44 -36.37
C LEU A 65 7.74 -13.96 -36.50
N ALA A 66 6.99 -14.48 -37.48
CA ALA A 66 5.57 -14.18 -37.68
C ALA A 66 4.66 -14.62 -36.52
N ASP A 67 5.00 -15.72 -35.83
CA ASP A 67 4.25 -16.18 -34.65
C ASP A 67 4.41 -15.16 -33.51
N VAL A 68 5.66 -14.75 -33.24
CA VAL A 68 5.99 -13.78 -32.19
C VAL A 68 5.46 -12.38 -32.52
N GLN A 69 5.44 -11.98 -33.79
CA GLN A 69 4.74 -10.77 -34.23
C GLN A 69 3.26 -10.82 -33.81
N GLN A 70 2.54 -11.91 -34.12
CA GLN A 70 1.14 -12.07 -33.69
C GLN A 70 0.97 -12.09 -32.15
N LEU A 71 1.97 -12.53 -31.38
CA LEU A 71 1.96 -12.42 -29.92
C LEU A 71 2.07 -10.96 -29.43
N PHE A 72 2.77 -10.09 -30.14
CA PHE A 72 2.88 -8.66 -29.81
C PHE A 72 1.71 -7.82 -30.34
N GLU A 73 1.08 -8.21 -31.46
CA GLU A 73 -0.23 -7.68 -31.89
C GLU A 73 -1.33 -7.94 -30.85
N ARG A 74 -1.20 -9.02 -30.06
CA ARG A 74 -2.17 -9.45 -29.06
C ARG A 74 -1.65 -9.22 -27.65
N LEU A 75 -1.85 -8.00 -27.15
CA LEU A 75 -1.62 -7.62 -25.75
C LEU A 75 -2.13 -8.70 -24.77
N PRO A 76 -1.30 -9.16 -23.82
CA PRO A 76 -1.71 -10.12 -22.80
C PRO A 76 -2.49 -9.40 -21.67
N THR A 77 -3.70 -8.90 -21.98
CA THR A 77 -4.60 -8.25 -21.01
C THR A 77 -5.29 -9.28 -20.10
N SER A 78 -4.52 -9.96 -19.27
CA SER A 78 -5.06 -10.82 -18.21
C SER A 78 -4.12 -10.98 -17.02
N VAL A 79 -3.88 -9.90 -16.26
CA VAL A 79 -3.76 -10.04 -14.80
C VAL A 79 -5.15 -10.48 -14.31
N ARG A 80 -5.37 -11.79 -14.29
CA ARG A 80 -6.51 -12.38 -13.60
C ARG A 80 -6.19 -12.34 -12.12
N TRP A 81 -6.83 -11.45 -11.38
CA TRP A 81 -7.33 -11.90 -10.09
C TRP A 81 -8.19 -13.14 -10.31
N SER A 82 -7.99 -14.14 -9.47
CA SER A 82 -8.96 -15.21 -9.36
C SER A 82 -10.31 -14.59 -9.01
N GLU A 83 -11.39 -15.05 -9.62
CA GLU A 83 -12.75 -14.79 -9.13
C GLU A 83 -13.00 -15.55 -7.80
N ARG A 84 -12.00 -15.64 -6.92
CA ARG A 84 -12.19 -15.95 -5.50
C ARG A 84 -13.02 -14.79 -4.94
N GLU A 85 -14.34 -14.94 -4.98
CA GLU A 85 -15.07 -14.91 -3.71
C GLU A 85 -14.26 -15.80 -2.76
N PRO A 86 -13.58 -15.24 -1.74
CA PRO A 86 -12.90 -16.07 -0.76
C PRO A 86 -13.99 -16.89 -0.08
N ASP A 87 -13.88 -18.22 -0.07
CA ASP A 87 -14.71 -19.02 0.82
C ASP A 87 -14.17 -18.75 2.23
N PRO A 88 -14.84 -17.92 3.04
CA PRO A 88 -14.15 -17.17 4.07
C PRO A 88 -14.04 -18.06 5.32
N LYS A 89 -12.90 -18.75 5.44
CA LYS A 89 -12.44 -19.35 6.69
C LYS A 89 -12.23 -18.25 7.73
N PHE A 90 -13.30 -17.87 8.42
CA PHE A 90 -13.23 -17.02 9.59
C PHE A 90 -12.47 -17.74 10.71
N GLY A 91 -11.82 -16.99 11.60
CA GLY A 91 -10.77 -17.48 12.51
C GLY A 91 -11.13 -18.56 13.53
N ASP A 92 -12.36 -19.08 13.56
CA ASP A 92 -12.75 -20.24 14.37
C ASP A 92 -11.95 -21.52 13.97
N ASP A 93 -11.46 -21.59 12.71
CA ASP A 93 -10.67 -22.72 12.17
C ASP A 93 -9.13 -22.46 12.10
N LEU A 94 -8.64 -21.28 12.53
CA LEU A 94 -7.21 -20.93 12.44
C LEU A 94 -6.45 -21.25 13.73
N ASP A 95 -5.56 -22.25 13.69
CA ASP A 95 -4.61 -22.49 14.78
C ASP A 95 -3.36 -21.59 14.61
N PRO A 96 -3.11 -20.59 15.49
CA PRO A 96 -1.89 -19.79 15.46
C PRO A 96 -0.62 -20.60 15.80
N SER A 97 -0.79 -21.81 16.33
CA SER A 97 0.30 -22.75 16.66
C SER A 97 0.74 -23.57 15.45
N ASP A 98 -0.03 -23.59 14.35
CA ASP A 98 0.26 -24.42 13.18
C ASP A 98 1.39 -23.81 12.33
N PRO A 99 2.57 -24.46 12.24
CA PRO A 99 3.71 -23.97 11.47
C PRO A 99 3.48 -23.87 9.95
N LEU A 100 2.35 -24.37 9.41
CA LEU A 100 1.98 -24.21 8.01
C LEU A 100 0.93 -23.10 7.75
N MET A 101 0.26 -22.59 8.78
CA MET A 101 -0.83 -21.62 8.62
C MET A 101 -0.41 -20.34 7.85
N PRO A 102 0.80 -19.74 8.04
CA PRO A 102 1.25 -18.57 7.27
C PRO A 102 1.43 -18.81 5.76
N TYR A 103 1.50 -20.06 5.30
CA TYR A 103 1.74 -20.42 3.90
C TYR A 103 0.51 -21.04 3.22
N LEU A 104 -0.41 -21.59 4.00
CA LEU A 104 -1.60 -22.28 3.50
C LEU A 104 -2.87 -21.46 3.63
N GLU A 105 -3.04 -20.67 4.70
CA GLU A 105 -4.27 -19.91 4.90
C GLU A 105 -4.14 -18.43 4.49
N THR A 106 -5.18 -17.93 3.84
CA THR A 106 -5.24 -16.56 3.35
C THR A 106 -5.82 -15.67 4.45
N LEU A 107 -4.97 -14.93 5.16
CA LEU A 107 -5.41 -14.03 6.22
C LEU A 107 -6.25 -12.88 5.67
N LEU A 108 -7.44 -12.71 6.23
CA LEU A 108 -8.42 -11.70 5.85
C LEU A 108 -8.50 -10.59 6.91
N ILE A 109 -8.90 -9.39 6.47
CA ILE A 109 -9.16 -8.21 7.31
C ILE A 109 -10.42 -7.49 6.84
N VAL A 110 -11.18 -6.96 7.79
CA VAL A 110 -12.32 -6.06 7.53
C VAL A 110 -11.81 -4.65 7.25
N ASP A 111 -11.77 -4.27 5.96
CA ASP A 111 -11.29 -2.97 5.51
C ASP A 111 -12.36 -1.86 5.56
N ARG A 112 -11.90 -0.64 5.87
CA ARG A 112 -12.58 0.63 5.63
C ARG A 112 -11.97 1.26 4.37
N LEU A 113 -12.71 1.20 3.26
CA LEU A 113 -12.22 1.59 1.92
C LEU A 113 -11.52 2.96 1.94
N ILE A 114 -12.12 3.96 2.59
CA ILE A 114 -11.48 5.23 2.98
C ILE A 114 -10.90 5.07 4.41
N PRO A 115 -9.57 5.06 4.60
CA PRO A 115 -8.94 4.87 5.91
C PRO A 115 -9.26 6.02 6.90
N PRO A 116 -9.45 5.74 8.21
CA PRO A 116 -9.79 6.74 9.22
C PRO A 116 -8.88 7.97 9.30
N LYS A 117 -7.57 7.80 9.11
CA LYS A 117 -6.58 8.91 9.12
C LYS A 117 -6.87 9.98 8.06
N THR A 118 -7.58 9.64 6.98
CA THR A 118 -8.01 10.57 5.93
C THR A 118 -8.79 11.77 6.49
N LEU A 119 -9.57 11.59 7.57
CA LEU A 119 -10.24 12.69 8.26
C LEU A 119 -9.26 13.63 9.00
N MET A 120 -8.24 13.06 9.65
CA MET A 120 -7.21 13.86 10.36
C MET A 120 -6.44 14.72 9.36
N HIS A 121 -5.95 14.10 8.28
CA HIS A 121 -5.24 14.79 7.20
C HIS A 121 -6.12 15.83 6.49
N PHE A 122 -7.44 15.60 6.42
CA PHE A 122 -8.39 16.60 5.93
C PHE A 122 -8.51 17.81 6.87
N PHE A 123 -8.65 17.62 8.19
CA PHE A 123 -8.76 18.74 9.13
C PHE A 123 -7.45 19.54 9.23
N GLU A 124 -6.30 18.86 9.21
CA GLU A 124 -4.97 19.49 9.16
C GLU A 124 -4.77 20.30 7.86
N PHE A 125 -5.27 19.78 6.72
CA PHE A 125 -5.39 20.55 5.48
C PHE A 125 -6.34 21.74 5.62
N ALA A 126 -7.52 21.59 6.21
CA ALA A 126 -8.53 22.65 6.30
C ALA A 126 -8.02 23.89 7.07
N GLY A 127 -7.12 23.70 8.03
CA GLY A 127 -6.38 24.77 8.69
C GLY A 127 -5.20 25.34 7.87
N ARG A 128 -4.35 24.47 7.30
CA ARG A 128 -3.12 24.92 6.58
C ARG A 128 -3.36 25.41 5.15
N GLY A 129 -4.45 25.00 4.51
CA GLY A 129 -4.79 25.24 3.10
C GLY A 129 -3.86 24.58 2.07
N THR A 130 -2.95 23.68 2.47
CA THR A 130 -2.02 22.97 1.56
C THR A 130 -2.59 21.60 1.19
N LEU A 131 -2.99 21.41 -0.06
CA LEU A 131 -3.50 20.13 -0.57
C LEU A 131 -2.39 19.06 -0.60
N PRO A 132 -2.74 17.75 -0.56
CA PRO A 132 -1.79 16.64 -0.68
C PRO A 132 -0.81 16.74 -1.85
N ASN A 133 -1.18 17.36 -2.96
CA ASN A 133 -0.31 17.59 -4.13
C ASN A 133 0.54 18.88 -4.03
N GLY A 134 0.70 19.45 -2.84
CA GLY A 134 1.50 20.66 -2.55
C GLY A 134 0.85 21.98 -2.97
N LYS A 135 -0.25 21.96 -3.74
CA LYS A 135 -0.96 23.18 -4.18
C LYS A 135 -1.70 23.83 -3.02
N LYS A 136 -1.85 25.15 -3.03
CA LYS A 136 -2.79 25.83 -2.12
C LYS A 136 -4.22 25.74 -2.68
N THR A 137 -5.21 25.51 -1.81
CA THR A 137 -6.62 25.68 -2.18
C THR A 137 -6.95 27.15 -2.43
N LYS A 138 -8.06 27.41 -3.13
CA LYS A 138 -8.64 28.75 -3.36
C LYS A 138 -9.77 29.07 -2.37
N LEU A 139 -10.25 28.07 -1.62
CA LEU A 139 -11.30 28.24 -0.63
C LEU A 139 -10.75 28.83 0.68
N PRO A 140 -11.58 29.53 1.48
CA PRO A 140 -11.16 30.04 2.78
C PRO A 140 -10.80 28.90 3.75
N VAL A 141 -9.63 29.02 4.38
CA VAL A 141 -9.20 28.11 5.46
C VAL A 141 -9.99 28.37 6.76
N VAL A 142 -10.08 27.34 7.59
CA VAL A 142 -10.78 27.36 8.88
C VAL A 142 -9.77 27.57 10.01
N SER A 143 -10.08 28.40 11.02
CA SER A 143 -9.16 28.60 12.15
C SER A 143 -9.18 27.43 13.14
N SER A 144 -8.12 27.24 13.92
CA SER A 144 -8.00 26.15 14.90
C SER A 144 -9.19 26.10 15.86
N ASP A 145 -9.56 27.25 16.44
CA ASP A 145 -10.72 27.44 17.32
C ASP A 145 -12.05 26.98 16.67
N GLU A 146 -12.15 27.04 15.34
CA GLU A 146 -13.33 26.64 14.58
C GLU A 146 -13.27 25.15 14.17
N ILE A 147 -12.08 24.55 14.07
CA ILE A 147 -11.89 23.10 13.90
C ILE A 147 -12.24 22.35 15.20
N GLU A 148 -11.97 22.93 16.38
CA GLU A 148 -12.37 22.36 17.68
C GLU A 148 -13.90 22.22 17.84
N LEU A 149 -14.69 23.02 17.10
CA LEU A 149 -16.15 22.90 17.10
C LEU A 149 -16.65 21.59 16.43
N ILE A 150 -15.80 20.90 15.66
CA ILE A 150 -16.14 19.63 15.00
C ILE A 150 -16.34 18.50 16.02
N VAL A 151 -15.56 18.49 17.10
CA VAL A 151 -15.70 17.52 18.22
C VAL A 151 -16.69 17.99 19.30
N SER A 152 -17.12 19.24 19.24
CA SER A 152 -18.05 19.84 20.21
C SER A 152 -19.52 19.59 19.77
N PRO A 153 -20.42 19.12 20.66
CA PRO A 153 -21.84 18.98 20.33
C PRO A 153 -22.47 20.32 19.87
N TYR A 154 -23.19 20.30 18.76
CA TYR A 154 -23.78 21.52 18.16
C TYR A 154 -24.67 22.31 19.13
N ASN A 155 -25.34 21.65 20.08
CA ASN A 155 -26.16 22.30 21.12
C ASN A 155 -25.36 23.17 22.11
N GLU A 156 -24.03 23.10 22.12
CA GLU A 156 -23.16 23.89 23.00
C GLU A 156 -22.68 25.18 22.34
N TRP A 157 -22.54 25.20 21.01
CA TRP A 157 -21.95 26.32 20.26
C TRP A 157 -22.84 26.88 19.14
N ALA A 158 -23.64 26.05 18.46
CA ALA A 158 -24.35 26.42 17.24
C ALA A 158 -25.57 27.32 17.51
N LEU A 159 -25.98 28.08 16.49
CA LEU A 159 -27.22 28.86 16.50
C LEU A 159 -28.42 28.01 16.02
N PRO A 160 -29.67 28.40 16.35
CA PRO A 160 -30.85 27.76 15.78
C PRO A 160 -30.84 27.80 14.23
N PRO A 161 -31.27 26.73 13.54
CA PRO A 161 -31.91 25.51 14.06
C PRO A 161 -30.94 24.44 14.60
N HIS A 162 -29.65 24.55 14.30
CA HIS A 162 -28.63 23.52 14.57
C HIS A 162 -28.37 23.27 16.06
N ASN A 163 -28.67 24.24 16.93
CA ASN A 163 -28.57 24.11 18.38
C ASN A 163 -29.45 23.01 19.03
N LYS A 164 -30.24 22.27 18.23
CA LYS A 164 -31.01 21.09 18.64
C LYS A 164 -30.28 19.76 18.41
N ILE A 165 -29.17 19.78 17.70
CA ILE A 165 -28.36 18.59 17.38
C ILE A 165 -27.45 18.31 18.59
N THR A 166 -27.58 17.12 19.18
CA THR A 166 -26.85 16.73 20.39
C THR A 166 -25.63 15.84 20.15
N SER A 167 -25.28 15.58 18.89
CA SER A 167 -24.07 14.87 18.51
C SER A 167 -23.08 15.81 17.81
N PRO A 168 -21.76 15.68 18.07
CA PRO A 168 -20.73 16.43 17.36
C PRO A 168 -20.61 15.99 15.89
N ALA A 169 -19.90 16.80 15.09
CA ALA A 169 -19.70 16.51 13.67
C ALA A 169 -18.71 15.35 13.45
N ASP A 170 -17.67 15.23 14.29
CA ASP A 170 -16.69 14.12 14.24
C ASP A 170 -17.39 12.75 14.24
N GLN A 171 -18.38 12.56 15.11
CA GLN A 171 -19.11 11.31 15.23
C GLN A 171 -19.87 10.98 13.95
N LYS A 172 -20.57 11.98 13.38
CA LYS A 172 -21.32 11.80 12.12
C LYS A 172 -20.41 11.39 10.97
N LEU A 173 -19.20 11.96 10.90
CA LEU A 173 -18.19 11.67 9.89
C LEU A 173 -17.54 10.28 10.11
N MET A 174 -17.09 10.00 11.33
CA MET A 174 -16.44 8.74 11.70
C MET A 174 -17.36 7.53 11.49
N THR A 175 -18.65 7.64 11.82
CA THR A 175 -19.63 6.57 11.57
C THR A 175 -19.71 6.19 10.08
N ARG A 176 -19.57 7.16 9.16
CA ARG A 176 -19.66 6.91 7.70
C ARG A 176 -18.44 6.23 7.07
N LEU A 177 -17.30 6.21 7.76
CA LEU A 177 -16.11 5.49 7.31
C LEU A 177 -16.20 3.97 7.54
N GLY A 178 -17.26 3.48 8.20
CA GLY A 178 -17.51 2.07 8.46
C GLY A 178 -17.39 1.72 9.94
N SER A 179 -18.55 1.42 10.54
CA SER A 179 -18.77 1.19 11.97
C SER A 179 -19.86 0.12 12.16
N ASP A 180 -20.17 -0.27 13.41
CA ASP A 180 -21.39 -1.06 13.70
C ASP A 180 -22.67 -0.40 13.16
N GLU A 181 -22.72 0.93 13.14
CA GLU A 181 -23.87 1.73 12.73
C GLU A 181 -24.03 1.82 11.21
N ASP A 182 -22.92 1.77 10.45
CA ASP A 182 -22.88 1.77 8.98
C ASP A 182 -22.03 0.60 8.45
N ALA A 183 -22.32 -0.61 8.95
CA ALA A 183 -21.56 -1.82 8.63
C ALA A 183 -21.61 -2.21 7.15
N GLY A 184 -22.49 -1.59 6.35
CA GLY A 184 -22.52 -1.73 4.90
C GLY A 184 -21.33 -1.08 4.18
N ARG A 185 -20.56 -0.20 4.85
CA ARG A 185 -19.33 0.41 4.31
C ARG A 185 -18.11 -0.50 4.42
N LEU A 186 -18.19 -1.50 5.30
CA LEU A 186 -17.11 -2.44 5.60
C LEU A 186 -17.02 -3.50 4.51
N THR A 187 -15.78 -3.86 4.13
CA THR A 187 -15.52 -4.93 3.15
C THR A 187 -14.54 -5.95 3.76
N ILE A 188 -14.35 -7.10 3.12
CA ILE A 188 -13.34 -8.08 3.53
C ILE A 188 -12.31 -8.19 2.40
N VAL A 189 -11.03 -8.20 2.76
CA VAL A 189 -9.90 -8.24 1.81
C VAL A 189 -8.72 -9.01 2.43
N GLU A 190 -7.81 -9.50 1.60
CA GLU A 190 -6.58 -10.17 2.06
C GLU A 190 -5.60 -9.17 2.72
N LYS A 191 -4.97 -9.56 3.84
CA LYS A 191 -4.04 -8.69 4.61
C LYS A 191 -2.92 -8.05 3.75
N PRO A 192 -2.26 -8.74 2.78
CA PRO A 192 -1.27 -8.11 1.92
C PRO A 192 -1.84 -7.00 1.03
N VAL A 193 -3.03 -7.20 0.46
CA VAL A 193 -3.72 -6.18 -0.36
C VAL A 193 -4.15 -4.99 0.51
N HIS A 194 -4.63 -5.21 1.73
CA HIS A 194 -4.88 -4.13 2.69
C HIS A 194 -3.61 -3.34 3.01
N ALA A 195 -2.52 -4.01 3.38
CA ALA A 195 -1.26 -3.35 3.73
C ALA A 195 -0.68 -2.54 2.55
N MET A 196 -0.81 -3.03 1.32
CA MET A 196 -0.45 -2.29 0.12
C MET A 196 -1.38 -1.09 -0.12
N LYS A 197 -2.71 -1.26 0.02
CA LYS A 197 -3.71 -0.18 -0.09
C LYS A 197 -3.37 0.98 0.84
N ILE A 198 -3.08 0.66 2.09
CA ILE A 198 -2.78 1.63 3.14
C ILE A 198 -1.50 2.42 2.84
N ARG A 199 -0.42 1.76 2.41
CA ARG A 199 0.83 2.43 1.99
C ARG A 199 0.61 3.40 0.83
N LEU A 200 -0.04 2.91 -0.23
CA LEU A 200 -0.33 3.68 -1.43
C LEU A 200 -1.26 4.87 -1.13
N TRP A 201 -2.21 4.73 -0.21
CA TRP A 201 -3.11 5.80 0.22
C TRP A 201 -2.35 6.97 0.87
N GLU A 202 -1.36 6.71 1.73
CA GLU A 202 -0.44 7.74 2.24
C GLU A 202 0.69 8.11 1.27
N GLY A 203 0.67 7.54 0.06
CA GLY A 203 1.62 7.80 -1.01
C GLY A 203 3.04 7.36 -0.65
N ILE A 204 3.17 6.39 0.25
CA ILE A 204 4.40 5.65 0.58
C ILE A 204 4.65 4.65 -0.57
N ALA A 205 5.91 4.48 -0.96
CA ALA A 205 6.27 3.53 -2.01
C ALA A 205 5.92 2.08 -1.61
N PRO A 206 5.54 1.20 -2.57
CA PRO A 206 5.28 -0.22 -2.31
C PRO A 206 6.42 -0.89 -1.54
N ILE A 207 7.63 -0.72 -2.07
CA ILE A 207 8.94 -0.91 -1.43
C ILE A 207 9.86 0.23 -1.88
N SER A 208 10.86 0.54 -1.05
CA SER A 208 11.86 1.58 -1.38
C SER A 208 12.85 1.13 -2.45
N GLU A 209 13.45 2.10 -3.13
CA GLU A 209 14.61 1.93 -4.02
C GLU A 209 15.75 1.12 -3.38
N HIS A 210 15.94 1.29 -2.08
CA HIS A 210 16.94 0.57 -1.28
C HIS A 210 16.59 -0.93 -1.17
N GLN A 211 15.36 -1.25 -0.76
CA GLN A 211 14.84 -2.62 -0.70
C GLN A 211 14.83 -3.29 -2.09
N TRP A 212 14.52 -2.57 -3.16
CA TRP A 212 14.53 -3.11 -4.52
C TRP A 212 15.91 -3.64 -4.92
N ARG A 213 16.97 -2.88 -4.62
CA ARG A 213 18.37 -3.27 -4.84
C ARG A 213 18.81 -4.42 -3.92
N GLN A 214 18.47 -4.38 -2.64
CA GLN A 214 18.83 -5.42 -1.67
C GLN A 214 18.18 -6.77 -1.98
N LYS A 215 16.86 -6.78 -2.27
CA LYS A 215 16.14 -7.98 -2.72
C LYS A 215 16.53 -8.40 -4.16
N ARG A 216 17.51 -7.71 -4.78
CA ARG A 216 18.08 -8.00 -6.10
C ARG A 216 17.01 -8.10 -7.20
N LEU A 217 15.99 -7.25 -7.12
CA LEU A 217 14.87 -7.22 -8.06
C LEU A 217 15.25 -6.60 -9.41
N ASP A 218 16.42 -5.94 -9.48
CA ASP A 218 17.05 -5.47 -10.70
C ASP A 218 17.78 -6.59 -11.49
N LYS A 219 17.89 -7.80 -10.93
CA LYS A 219 18.64 -8.92 -11.55
C LYS A 219 17.77 -9.84 -12.39
N ALA A 220 18.32 -10.33 -13.50
CA ALA A 220 17.61 -11.14 -14.48
C ALA A 220 17.08 -12.48 -13.92
N GLU A 221 17.74 -13.04 -12.89
CA GLU A 221 17.29 -14.22 -12.16
C GLU A 221 16.06 -13.99 -11.27
N ASN A 222 15.78 -12.74 -10.87
CA ASN A 222 14.65 -12.35 -10.03
C ASN A 222 13.51 -11.69 -10.81
N PHE A 223 13.54 -11.72 -12.15
CA PHE A 223 12.54 -11.06 -13.00
C PHE A 223 11.08 -11.36 -12.59
N ASP A 224 10.72 -12.62 -12.37
CA ASP A 224 9.35 -12.99 -11.99
C ASP A 224 8.98 -12.50 -10.58
N TYR A 225 9.95 -12.44 -9.67
CA TYR A 225 9.79 -11.94 -8.31
C TYR A 225 9.60 -10.41 -8.29
N ALA A 226 10.31 -9.69 -9.17
CA ALA A 226 10.13 -8.27 -9.42
C ALA A 226 8.75 -7.94 -10.03
N CYS A 227 8.30 -8.74 -11.00
CA CYS A 227 6.95 -8.64 -11.58
C CYS A 227 5.85 -8.76 -10.51
N GLN A 228 5.96 -9.67 -9.54
CA GLN A 228 4.92 -9.84 -8.50
C GLN A 228 4.74 -8.63 -7.58
N TYR A 229 5.80 -7.86 -7.28
CA TYR A 229 5.63 -6.59 -6.56
C TYR A 229 4.84 -5.56 -7.39
N ILE A 230 5.07 -5.50 -8.69
CA ILE A 230 4.33 -4.64 -9.63
C ILE A 230 2.87 -5.09 -9.75
N GLU A 231 2.63 -6.40 -9.86
CA GLU A 231 1.29 -7.00 -9.88
C GLU A 231 0.52 -6.70 -8.59
N THR A 232 1.18 -6.66 -7.43
CA THR A 232 0.55 -6.36 -6.13
C THR A 232 0.05 -4.91 -6.07
N VAL A 233 0.75 -3.95 -6.70
CA VAL A 233 0.28 -2.57 -6.85
C VAL A 233 -0.96 -2.51 -7.75
N ILE A 234 -0.91 -3.14 -8.93
CA ILE A 234 -2.03 -3.17 -9.89
C ILE A 234 -3.26 -3.83 -9.24
N SER A 235 -3.07 -4.96 -8.55
CA SER A 235 -4.08 -5.70 -7.77
C SER A 235 -4.80 -4.83 -6.74
N THR A 236 -4.05 -3.95 -6.07
CA THR A 236 -4.60 -3.05 -5.06
C THR A 236 -5.56 -2.02 -5.67
N PHE A 237 -5.29 -1.56 -6.89
CA PHE A 237 -6.22 -0.70 -7.63
C PHE A 237 -7.36 -1.49 -8.30
N ASP A 238 -7.19 -2.76 -8.65
CA ASP A 238 -8.30 -3.62 -9.11
C ASP A 238 -9.33 -3.79 -7.99
N TYR A 239 -8.86 -4.15 -6.78
CA TYR A 239 -9.68 -4.20 -5.56
C TYR A 239 -10.44 -2.89 -5.29
N LEU A 240 -9.80 -1.72 -5.41
CA LEU A 240 -10.46 -0.42 -5.25
C LEU A 240 -11.47 -0.10 -6.37
N ASN A 241 -11.28 -0.66 -7.56
CA ASN A 241 -12.13 -0.43 -8.74
C ASN A 241 -13.26 -1.47 -8.91
N VAL A 242 -13.38 -2.43 -8.00
CA VAL A 242 -14.58 -3.29 -7.88
C VAL A 242 -15.84 -2.40 -7.79
N PRO A 243 -16.88 -2.60 -8.63
CA PRO A 243 -18.01 -1.69 -8.71
C PRO A 243 -18.74 -1.41 -7.39
N LEU A 244 -18.79 -2.41 -6.49
CA LEU A 244 -19.33 -2.26 -5.14
C LEU A 244 -18.51 -1.27 -4.31
N HIS A 245 -17.18 -1.40 -4.33
CA HIS A 245 -16.26 -0.56 -3.58
C HIS A 245 -16.25 0.88 -4.13
N VAL A 246 -16.32 1.05 -5.45
CA VAL A 246 -16.49 2.36 -6.09
C VAL A 246 -17.76 3.06 -5.62
N SER A 247 -18.91 2.35 -5.54
CA SER A 247 -20.15 2.95 -5.01
C SER A 247 -20.05 3.24 -3.51
N HIS A 248 -19.46 2.32 -2.73
CA HIS A 248 -19.28 2.51 -1.28
C HIS A 248 -18.42 3.75 -0.97
N MET A 249 -17.28 3.94 -1.66
CA MET A 249 -16.42 5.12 -1.50
C MET A 249 -17.15 6.42 -1.89
N ARG A 250 -17.83 6.43 -3.03
CA ARG A 250 -18.63 7.57 -3.52
C ARG A 250 -19.73 7.96 -2.54
N GLU A 251 -20.47 6.98 -2.02
CA GLU A 251 -21.53 7.19 -1.04
C GLU A 251 -20.97 7.69 0.30
N THR A 252 -19.89 7.09 0.82
CA THR A 252 -19.19 7.56 2.02
C THR A 252 -18.76 9.01 1.85
N PHE A 253 -18.10 9.34 0.75
CA PHE A 253 -17.71 10.70 0.41
C PHE A 253 -18.92 11.66 0.37
N ASN A 254 -20.03 11.25 -0.26
CA ASN A 254 -21.23 12.07 -0.39
C ASN A 254 -21.94 12.30 0.95
N TYR A 255 -21.96 11.32 1.86
CA TYR A 255 -22.46 11.52 3.22
C TYR A 255 -21.53 12.42 4.05
N MET A 256 -20.22 12.32 3.87
CA MET A 256 -19.26 13.23 4.52
C MET A 256 -19.46 14.67 4.03
N TYR A 257 -19.64 14.87 2.72
CA TYR A 257 -19.98 16.17 2.13
C TYR A 257 -21.27 16.75 2.73
N GLU A 258 -22.32 15.93 2.94
CA GLU A 258 -23.57 16.34 3.60
C GLU A 258 -23.36 16.78 5.06
N HIS A 259 -22.62 16.00 5.85
CA HIS A 259 -22.34 16.33 7.25
C HIS A 259 -21.44 17.56 7.39
N LEU A 260 -20.52 17.79 6.46
CA LEU A 260 -19.73 19.02 6.40
C LEU A 260 -20.56 20.22 5.94
N SER A 261 -21.54 20.04 5.03
CA SER A 261 -22.47 21.10 4.63
C SER A 261 -23.35 21.57 5.80
N GLU A 262 -23.79 20.65 6.67
CA GLU A 262 -24.52 20.96 7.91
C GLU A 262 -23.64 21.73 8.91
N PHE A 263 -22.36 21.34 9.02
CA PHE A 263 -21.36 22.06 9.82
C PHE A 263 -21.11 23.48 9.28
N ASP A 264 -20.94 23.61 7.96
CA ASP A 264 -20.77 24.89 7.28
C ASP A 264 -21.96 25.83 7.51
N GLU A 265 -23.21 25.35 7.45
CA GLU A 265 -24.36 26.21 7.76
C GLU A 265 -24.35 26.68 9.23
N ALA A 266 -24.05 25.78 10.17
CA ALA A 266 -23.98 26.11 11.60
C ALA A 266 -22.86 27.12 11.91
N LEU A 267 -21.65 26.87 11.41
CA LEU A 267 -20.46 27.71 11.63
C LEU A 267 -20.60 29.07 10.92
N ASN A 268 -21.07 29.10 9.68
CA ASN A 268 -21.24 30.35 8.94
C ASN A 268 -22.34 31.25 9.53
N ASN A 269 -23.36 30.67 10.20
CA ASN A 269 -24.33 31.46 10.97
C ASN A 269 -23.66 32.20 12.15
N ILE A 270 -22.63 31.62 12.78
CA ILE A 270 -21.82 32.27 13.83
C ILE A 270 -20.86 33.29 13.23
N ARG A 271 -20.12 32.92 12.16
CA ARG A 271 -19.20 33.84 11.48
C ARG A 271 -19.91 35.12 11.03
N ARG A 272 -21.11 35.01 10.44
CA ARG A 272 -21.96 36.16 10.10
C ARG A 272 -22.49 36.96 11.29
N ARG A 273 -22.78 36.31 12.44
CA ARG A 273 -23.13 37.02 13.69
C ARG A 273 -21.96 37.87 14.19
N ASP A 274 -20.74 37.33 14.08
CA ASP A 274 -19.51 37.92 14.63
C ASP A 274 -18.75 38.81 13.63
N GLY A 275 -19.30 39.01 12.42
CA GLY A 275 -18.68 39.83 11.37
C GLY A 275 -17.45 39.21 10.70
N LYS A 276 -17.21 37.90 10.89
CA LYS A 276 -16.14 37.14 10.22
C LYS A 276 -16.56 36.79 8.80
N GLU A 277 -15.95 37.45 7.81
CA GLU A 277 -16.05 37.09 6.38
C GLU A 277 -14.65 36.83 5.81
N PRO A 278 -14.48 35.98 4.77
CA PRO A 278 -15.52 35.23 4.08
C PRO A 278 -16.10 34.08 4.91
N ASN A 279 -17.30 33.62 4.55
CA ASN A 279 -17.85 32.32 4.93
C ASN A 279 -16.89 31.17 4.52
N VAL A 280 -16.88 30.08 5.29
CA VAL A 280 -16.09 28.85 5.00
C VAL A 280 -16.91 27.82 4.21
N ASP A 281 -16.22 26.87 3.58
CA ASP A 281 -16.79 25.80 2.77
C ASP A 281 -16.02 24.49 3.00
N MET A 282 -16.23 23.86 4.16
CA MET A 282 -15.65 22.57 4.53
C MET A 282 -16.07 21.45 3.57
N ALA A 283 -17.30 21.48 3.05
CA ALA A 283 -17.76 20.53 2.04
C ALA A 283 -16.96 20.64 0.72
N GLY A 284 -16.74 21.86 0.23
CA GLY A 284 -15.88 22.15 -0.91
C GLY A 284 -14.40 21.83 -0.66
N LEU A 285 -13.88 22.16 0.53
CA LEU A 285 -12.54 21.77 0.96
C LEU A 285 -12.35 20.25 0.95
N TRP A 286 -13.35 19.48 1.39
CA TRP A 286 -13.32 18.02 1.36
C TRP A 286 -13.29 17.45 -0.08
N ALA A 287 -14.04 18.06 -1.00
CA ALA A 287 -14.00 17.71 -2.41
C ALA A 287 -12.64 17.99 -3.06
N ASP A 288 -12.04 19.16 -2.78
CA ASP A 288 -10.68 19.53 -3.21
C ASP A 288 -9.63 18.58 -2.62
N PHE A 289 -9.73 18.26 -1.32
CA PHE A 289 -8.81 17.39 -0.61
C PHE A 289 -8.80 15.97 -1.17
N ILE A 290 -9.97 15.33 -1.33
CA ILE A 290 -10.05 13.96 -1.84
C ILE A 290 -9.61 13.88 -3.30
N ARG A 291 -9.96 14.87 -4.13
CA ARG A 291 -9.46 14.94 -5.53
C ARG A 291 -7.93 14.98 -5.57
N ALA A 292 -7.30 15.77 -4.70
CA ALA A 292 -5.85 15.84 -4.59
C ALA A 292 -5.22 14.58 -3.94
N LYS A 293 -5.89 13.95 -2.98
CA LYS A 293 -5.44 12.70 -2.33
C LYS A 293 -5.45 11.52 -3.32
N TYR A 294 -6.54 11.36 -4.08
CA TYR A 294 -6.63 10.35 -5.16
C TYR A 294 -5.59 10.62 -6.26
N GLN A 295 -5.38 11.88 -6.65
CA GLN A 295 -4.32 12.25 -7.59
C GLN A 295 -2.95 11.77 -7.09
N VAL A 296 -2.53 12.15 -5.88
CA VAL A 296 -1.20 11.78 -5.36
C VAL A 296 -1.03 10.26 -5.22
N MET A 297 -2.08 9.54 -4.80
CA MET A 297 -2.08 8.09 -4.72
C MET A 297 -1.91 7.44 -6.10
N THR A 298 -2.66 7.87 -7.10
CA THR A 298 -2.62 7.29 -8.46
C THR A 298 -1.34 7.68 -9.20
N ASP A 299 -0.95 8.96 -9.19
CA ASP A 299 0.22 9.48 -9.89
C ASP A 299 1.51 8.82 -9.37
N ARG A 300 1.67 8.67 -8.05
CA ARG A 300 2.85 8.00 -7.46
C ARG A 300 2.88 6.50 -7.73
N ALA A 301 1.77 5.79 -7.51
CA ALA A 301 1.71 4.35 -7.73
C ALA A 301 1.98 4.00 -9.21
N TYR A 302 1.40 4.77 -10.12
CA TYR A 302 1.63 4.63 -11.56
C TYR A 302 3.09 4.95 -11.94
N SER A 303 3.65 6.06 -11.46
CA SER A 303 5.03 6.44 -11.76
C SER A 303 6.05 5.42 -11.22
N TRP A 304 5.81 4.89 -10.02
CA TRP A 304 6.61 3.78 -9.46
C TRP A 304 6.51 2.53 -10.33
N THR A 305 5.29 2.10 -10.67
CA THR A 305 5.07 0.92 -11.54
C THR A 305 5.74 1.06 -12.91
N ILE A 306 5.58 2.18 -13.61
CA ILE A 306 6.14 2.36 -14.95
C ILE A 306 7.67 2.50 -14.92
N SER A 307 8.25 3.21 -13.94
CA SER A 307 9.71 3.32 -13.82
C SER A 307 10.39 1.97 -13.56
N HIS A 308 9.80 1.14 -12.69
CA HIS A 308 10.31 -0.19 -12.39
C HIS A 308 10.13 -1.16 -13.56
N ILE A 309 9.02 -1.09 -14.30
CA ILE A 309 8.85 -1.84 -15.56
C ILE A 309 9.88 -1.40 -16.60
N ASP A 310 10.12 -0.11 -16.79
CA ASP A 310 11.09 0.39 -17.78
C ASP A 310 12.52 -0.03 -17.42
N ALA A 311 12.90 0.00 -16.14
CA ALA A 311 14.18 -0.49 -15.64
C ALA A 311 14.36 -2.02 -15.85
N LEU A 312 13.31 -2.82 -15.65
CA LEU A 312 13.32 -4.26 -15.99
C LEU A 312 13.40 -4.51 -17.50
N ARG A 313 12.91 -3.58 -18.34
CA ARG A 313 12.87 -3.75 -19.80
C ARG A 313 14.24 -3.51 -20.45
N GLU A 314 15.02 -2.55 -19.96
CA GLU A 314 16.28 -2.14 -20.60
C GLU A 314 17.30 -3.30 -20.75
N PRO A 315 17.62 -4.12 -19.72
CA PRO A 315 18.53 -5.26 -19.87
C PRO A 315 18.06 -6.25 -20.94
N LEU A 316 16.77 -6.60 -20.96
CA LEU A 316 16.19 -7.55 -21.91
C LEU A 316 16.28 -7.05 -23.36
N LEU A 317 16.11 -5.74 -23.57
CA LEU A 317 16.30 -5.11 -24.89
C LEU A 317 17.76 -5.13 -25.32
N ASN A 318 18.69 -4.92 -24.38
CA ASN A 318 20.13 -4.97 -24.65
C ASN A 318 20.61 -6.39 -24.96
N GLU A 319 20.05 -7.43 -24.33
CA GLU A 319 20.29 -8.83 -24.69
C GLU A 319 19.79 -9.16 -26.11
N ILE A 320 18.58 -8.74 -26.49
CA ILE A 320 18.07 -8.92 -27.86
C ILE A 320 18.93 -8.16 -28.90
N LYS A 321 19.43 -6.96 -28.56
CA LYS A 321 20.37 -6.21 -29.39
C LYS A 321 21.72 -6.93 -29.54
N ALA A 322 22.24 -7.52 -28.47
CA ALA A 322 23.48 -8.30 -28.49
C ALA A 322 23.35 -9.61 -29.30
N GLY A 323 22.13 -10.18 -29.39
CA GLY A 323 21.84 -11.35 -30.22
C GLY A 323 21.97 -11.15 -31.73
N GLY A 324 22.10 -9.90 -32.21
CA GLY A 324 22.30 -9.58 -33.62
C GLY A 324 21.05 -9.76 -34.50
N PRO A 325 21.19 -9.73 -35.83
CA PRO A 325 20.07 -9.94 -36.76
C PRO A 325 19.66 -11.42 -36.86
N LEU A 326 18.37 -11.66 -37.05
CA LEU A 326 17.86 -13.00 -37.39
C LEU A 326 18.29 -13.37 -38.82
N LEU A 327 18.97 -14.50 -38.97
CA LEU A 327 19.50 -14.97 -40.26
C LEU A 327 18.50 -15.81 -41.07
N ASP A 328 17.45 -16.32 -40.41
CA ASP A 328 16.72 -17.53 -40.86
C ASP A 328 15.22 -17.50 -40.47
N ASP A 329 14.70 -16.32 -40.06
CA ASP A 329 13.38 -16.05 -39.43
C ASP A 329 12.98 -16.92 -38.22
N LYS A 330 13.90 -17.75 -37.74
CA LYS A 330 13.77 -18.64 -36.58
C LYS A 330 14.24 -17.94 -35.32
N ILE A 331 13.37 -17.90 -34.31
CA ILE A 331 13.66 -17.38 -32.98
C ILE A 331 14.17 -18.54 -32.11
N SER A 332 15.33 -18.35 -31.45
CA SER A 332 15.92 -19.35 -30.57
C SER A 332 15.12 -19.51 -29.26
N PRO A 333 15.25 -20.64 -28.52
CA PRO A 333 14.58 -20.80 -27.22
C PRO A 333 14.93 -19.68 -26.21
N GLU A 334 16.17 -19.19 -26.24
CA GLU A 334 16.66 -18.12 -25.38
C GLU A 334 16.05 -16.77 -25.78
N GLN A 335 16.01 -16.46 -27.08
CA GLN A 335 15.32 -15.28 -27.61
C GLN A 335 13.81 -15.32 -27.32
N LEU A 336 13.19 -16.51 -27.37
CA LEU A 336 11.77 -16.70 -27.04
C LEU A 336 11.51 -16.40 -25.56
N ALA A 337 12.38 -16.85 -24.65
CA ALA A 337 12.26 -16.53 -23.23
C ALA A 337 12.40 -15.01 -22.94
N LEU A 338 13.29 -14.31 -23.65
CA LEU A 338 13.38 -12.84 -23.56
C LEU A 338 12.12 -12.16 -24.10
N VAL A 339 11.56 -12.67 -25.20
CA VAL A 339 10.27 -12.23 -25.77
C VAL A 339 9.12 -12.44 -24.79
N GLU A 340 9.06 -13.57 -24.10
CA GLU A 340 8.03 -13.85 -23.09
C GLU A 340 8.14 -12.89 -21.89
N LYS A 341 9.36 -12.64 -21.37
CA LYS A 341 9.60 -11.62 -20.33
C LYS A 341 9.15 -10.22 -20.77
N LEU A 342 9.55 -9.79 -21.97
CA LEU A 342 9.14 -8.49 -22.54
C LEU A 342 7.62 -8.41 -22.72
N ARG A 343 6.97 -9.51 -23.14
CA ARG A 343 5.52 -9.59 -23.28
C ARG A 343 4.80 -9.48 -21.94
N THR A 344 5.34 -10.07 -20.87
CA THR A 344 4.85 -9.88 -19.49
C THR A 344 4.93 -8.41 -19.09
N LEU A 345 6.08 -7.74 -19.28
CA LEU A 345 6.21 -6.31 -18.99
C LEU A 345 5.22 -5.44 -19.78
N SER A 346 5.01 -5.71 -21.07
CA SER A 346 4.01 -5.02 -21.89
C SER A 346 2.57 -5.26 -21.41
N GLY A 347 2.30 -6.42 -20.80
CA GLY A 347 1.05 -6.71 -20.09
C GLY A 347 0.88 -5.88 -18.83
N LEU A 348 1.91 -5.81 -17.98
CA LEU A 348 1.89 -5.00 -16.75
C LEU A 348 1.69 -3.50 -17.03
N VAL A 349 2.29 -2.96 -18.10
CA VAL A 349 1.97 -1.59 -18.57
C VAL A 349 0.49 -1.47 -18.92
N ALA A 350 -0.05 -2.40 -19.72
CA ALA A 350 -1.44 -2.34 -20.17
C ALA A 350 -2.44 -2.36 -19.01
N GLU A 351 -2.25 -3.26 -18.05
CA GLU A 351 -3.09 -3.34 -16.84
C GLU A 351 -2.91 -2.08 -15.97
N ALA A 352 -1.68 -1.57 -15.80
CA ALA A 352 -1.43 -0.33 -15.07
C ALA A 352 -2.12 0.90 -15.69
N GLU A 353 -2.18 1.00 -17.03
CA GLU A 353 -2.80 2.13 -17.73
C GLU A 353 -4.28 2.31 -17.40
N TYR A 354 -5.06 1.22 -17.38
CA TYR A 354 -6.50 1.30 -17.12
C TYR A 354 -6.89 1.03 -15.66
N THR A 355 -6.09 0.30 -14.89
CA THR A 355 -6.41 -0.04 -13.49
C THR A 355 -5.91 1.01 -12.51
N ILE A 356 -4.70 1.58 -12.67
CA ILE A 356 -4.17 2.61 -11.74
C ILE A 356 -4.78 3.98 -12.06
N TYR A 357 -6.02 4.15 -11.59
CA TYR A 357 -6.85 5.34 -11.60
C TYR A 357 -8.02 5.16 -10.62
N LEU A 358 -8.47 6.24 -9.97
CA LEU A 358 -9.65 6.29 -9.10
C LEU A 358 -10.62 7.37 -9.60
N SER A 359 -11.82 6.99 -9.97
CA SER A 359 -12.82 7.92 -10.50
C SER A 359 -13.57 8.66 -9.39
N THR A 360 -13.78 9.96 -9.57
CA THR A 360 -14.68 10.79 -8.74
C THR A 360 -16.05 11.02 -9.40
N ASP A 361 -16.47 10.17 -10.34
CA ASP A 361 -17.80 10.23 -10.96
C ASP A 361 -18.93 10.13 -9.92
N GLY A 362 -19.88 11.07 -9.95
CA GLY A 362 -20.98 11.16 -8.98
C GLY A 362 -20.59 11.57 -7.55
N TYR A 363 -19.40 12.14 -7.35
CA TYR A 363 -18.98 12.77 -6.08
C TYR A 363 -19.48 14.23 -6.03
N LYS A 364 -20.08 14.64 -4.92
CA LYS A 364 -20.49 16.03 -4.65
C LYS A 364 -19.29 16.99 -4.61
N GLY A 365 -19.51 18.26 -4.96
CA GLY A 365 -18.43 19.25 -5.04
C GLY A 365 -17.41 19.00 -6.15
N GLY A 366 -17.65 18.03 -7.04
CA GLY A 366 -17.06 18.07 -8.38
C GLY A 366 -17.54 19.33 -9.11
N SER A 367 -16.64 20.00 -9.81
CA SER A 367 -17.05 20.76 -10.98
C SER A 367 -17.64 19.77 -11.97
N ASP A 368 -18.89 19.96 -12.41
CA ASP A 368 -19.44 19.21 -13.53
C ASP A 368 -18.44 19.25 -14.69
N LEU A 369 -18.14 18.09 -15.29
CA LEU A 369 -17.47 18.07 -16.59
C LEU A 369 -18.31 18.94 -17.53
N SER A 370 -17.67 19.87 -18.24
CA SER A 370 -18.40 20.81 -19.09
C SER A 370 -19.29 20.00 -20.04
N PRO A 371 -20.60 20.28 -20.21
CA PRO A 371 -21.51 19.40 -20.96
C PRO A 371 -21.18 19.15 -22.44
N GLU A 372 -20.10 19.78 -22.94
CA GLU A 372 -19.53 19.64 -24.28
C GLU A 372 -18.36 18.64 -24.32
N GLU A 373 -17.81 18.24 -23.17
CA GLU A 373 -16.80 17.18 -23.03
C GLU A 373 -17.49 15.83 -22.81
N GLU A 374 -17.54 14.98 -23.84
CA GLU A 374 -18.02 13.60 -23.68
C GLU A 374 -17.20 12.86 -22.60
N PRO A 375 -17.83 12.01 -21.75
CA PRO A 375 -17.11 11.25 -20.74
C PRO A 375 -16.01 10.38 -21.35
N ASN A 376 -14.76 10.83 -21.21
CA ASN A 376 -13.58 10.13 -21.69
C ASN A 376 -13.56 8.71 -21.10
N ASP A 377 -13.80 7.67 -21.93
CA ASP A 377 -13.94 6.30 -21.41
C ASP A 377 -12.66 5.80 -20.69
N ARG A 378 -11.51 6.46 -20.88
CA ARG A 378 -10.26 6.23 -20.10
C ARG A 378 -10.35 6.68 -18.64
N GLN A 379 -11.24 7.61 -18.32
CA GLN A 379 -11.54 8.13 -16.97
C GLN A 379 -12.86 7.56 -16.40
N SER A 380 -13.49 6.63 -17.12
CA SER A 380 -14.75 6.01 -16.75
C SER A 380 -14.68 5.30 -15.37
N PRO A 381 -15.69 5.41 -14.50
CA PRO A 381 -15.71 4.65 -13.25
C PRO A 381 -15.65 3.13 -13.48
N MET A 382 -16.20 2.65 -14.61
CA MET A 382 -16.21 1.22 -14.95
C MET A 382 -14.85 0.77 -15.50
N LEU A 383 -14.17 -0.14 -14.80
CA LEU A 383 -12.85 -0.66 -15.20
C LEU A 383 -12.85 -1.29 -16.61
N GLU A 384 -13.85 -2.11 -16.96
CA GLU A 384 -13.92 -2.76 -18.28
C GLU A 384 -14.13 -1.75 -19.43
N LYS A 385 -14.71 -0.57 -19.16
CA LYS A 385 -14.75 0.54 -20.15
C LYS A 385 -13.36 1.12 -20.39
N ARG A 386 -12.61 1.44 -19.32
CA ARG A 386 -11.21 1.90 -19.42
C ARG A 386 -10.34 0.89 -20.17
N ARG A 387 -10.49 -0.40 -19.84
CA ARG A 387 -9.84 -1.53 -20.51
C ARG A 387 -10.18 -1.61 -21.99
N THR A 388 -11.46 -1.47 -22.35
CA THR A 388 -11.92 -1.42 -23.74
C THR A 388 -11.34 -0.22 -24.49
N ALA A 389 -11.37 0.97 -23.91
CA ALA A 389 -10.83 2.19 -24.50
C ALA A 389 -9.30 2.15 -24.67
N TYR A 390 -8.58 1.49 -23.76
CA TYR A 390 -7.15 1.22 -23.91
C TYR A 390 -6.87 0.26 -25.07
N VAL A 391 -7.59 -0.86 -25.18
CA VAL A 391 -7.44 -1.83 -26.28
C VAL A 391 -7.76 -1.19 -27.64
N GLN A 392 -8.82 -0.38 -27.72
CA GLN A 392 -9.15 0.41 -28.92
C GLN A 392 -8.06 1.43 -29.25
N SER A 393 -7.50 2.11 -28.23
CA SER A 393 -6.39 3.06 -28.41
C SER A 393 -5.13 2.37 -28.95
N PHE A 394 -4.82 1.17 -28.45
CA PHE A 394 -3.68 0.36 -28.91
C PHE A 394 -3.86 -0.07 -30.36
N ALA A 395 -5.03 -0.63 -30.72
CA ALA A 395 -5.33 -1.01 -32.11
C ALA A 395 -5.29 0.19 -33.08
N TYR A 396 -5.79 1.36 -32.66
CA TYR A 396 -5.67 2.61 -33.42
C TYR A 396 -4.21 3.00 -33.66
N PHE A 397 -3.38 3.04 -32.61
CA PHE A 397 -1.97 3.39 -32.77
C PHE A 397 -1.18 2.34 -33.56
N GLN A 398 -1.47 1.05 -33.40
CA GLN A 398 -0.89 -0.03 -34.22
C GLN A 398 -1.18 0.17 -35.71
N HIS A 399 -2.40 0.57 -36.07
CA HIS A 399 -2.75 0.91 -37.45
C HIS A 399 -1.99 2.14 -37.95
N ILE A 400 -1.87 3.19 -37.12
CA ILE A 400 -1.12 4.41 -37.45
C ILE A 400 0.38 4.14 -37.64
N GLU A 401 1.00 3.31 -36.79
CA GLU A 401 2.41 2.93 -36.97
C GLU A 401 2.62 2.08 -38.23
N LYS A 402 1.72 1.14 -38.54
CA LYS A 402 1.76 0.39 -39.81
C LYS A 402 1.68 1.31 -41.04
N LEU A 403 0.75 2.28 -41.04
CA LEU A 403 0.63 3.26 -42.13
C LEU A 403 1.91 4.11 -42.29
N LYS A 404 2.60 4.45 -41.18
CA LYS A 404 3.90 5.13 -41.25
C LYS A 404 4.97 4.25 -41.89
N GLU A 405 5.05 2.97 -41.52
CA GLU A 405 6.03 2.03 -42.07
C GLU A 405 5.79 1.81 -43.57
N GLU A 406 4.53 1.69 -44.00
CA GLU A 406 4.12 1.64 -45.42
C GLU A 406 4.53 2.93 -46.17
N MET A 407 4.19 4.11 -45.64
CA MET A 407 4.58 5.40 -46.24
C MET A 407 6.10 5.62 -46.30
N ILE A 408 6.87 5.11 -45.33
CA ILE A 408 8.34 5.20 -45.34
C ILE A 408 8.92 4.30 -46.43
N ALA A 409 8.36 3.11 -46.65
CA ALA A 409 8.79 2.22 -47.74
C ALA A 409 8.52 2.84 -49.12
N ASP A 410 7.35 3.43 -49.33
CA ASP A 410 6.99 4.12 -50.59
C ASP A 410 7.87 5.36 -50.89
N LEU A 411 8.48 5.97 -49.86
CA LEU A 411 9.30 7.17 -49.98
C LEU A 411 10.82 6.92 -50.11
N GLN A 412 11.29 5.68 -49.93
CA GLN A 412 12.71 5.36 -50.12
C GLN A 412 12.99 4.97 -51.59
N PRO A 413 13.78 5.75 -52.35
CA PRO A 413 14.16 5.37 -53.71
C PRO A 413 15.15 4.19 -53.65
N SER A 414 14.74 3.04 -54.20
CA SER A 414 15.48 1.77 -54.20
C SER A 414 16.99 1.94 -54.48
N PRO A 415 17.87 1.81 -53.47
CA PRO A 415 19.32 1.92 -53.63
C PRO A 415 19.97 0.55 -53.86
N GLU A 416 21.20 0.56 -54.34
CA GLU A 416 22.01 -0.65 -54.58
C GLU A 416 22.36 -1.40 -53.29
N GLU A 417 22.69 -2.68 -53.44
CA GLU A 417 22.76 -3.73 -52.41
C GLU A 417 23.65 -3.40 -51.17
N THR A 418 23.07 -2.72 -50.18
CA THR A 418 23.52 -2.81 -48.78
C THR A 418 22.35 -3.16 -47.87
N PRO A 419 22.10 -4.46 -47.59
CA PRO A 419 21.05 -4.86 -46.67
C PRO A 419 21.46 -4.51 -45.23
N THR A 420 21.07 -3.31 -44.78
CA THR A 420 21.00 -3.02 -43.34
C THR A 420 20.11 -4.07 -42.70
N THR A 421 20.74 -5.04 -42.03
CA THR A 421 20.07 -6.23 -41.51
C THR A 421 19.32 -5.86 -40.22
N GLU A 422 18.25 -5.10 -40.39
CA GLU A 422 17.40 -4.63 -39.30
C GLU A 422 16.80 -5.84 -38.59
N ASN A 423 17.03 -5.96 -37.27
CA ASN A 423 16.48 -7.05 -36.49
C ASN A 423 14.95 -6.88 -36.40
N GLY A 424 14.21 -7.63 -37.22
CA GLY A 424 12.74 -7.54 -37.31
C GLY A 424 12.01 -7.84 -36.00
N LEU A 425 12.60 -8.67 -35.13
CA LEU A 425 12.09 -8.92 -33.78
C LEU A 425 12.23 -7.67 -32.90
N LEU A 426 13.42 -7.08 -32.88
CA LEU A 426 13.68 -5.83 -32.16
C LEU A 426 12.76 -4.71 -32.66
N LYS A 427 12.58 -4.58 -33.98
CA LYS A 427 11.68 -3.60 -34.60
C LYS A 427 10.23 -3.75 -34.11
N THR A 428 9.73 -4.98 -34.06
CA THR A 428 8.38 -5.28 -33.54
C THR A 428 8.24 -4.87 -32.07
N ILE A 429 9.25 -5.16 -31.26
CA ILE A 429 9.28 -4.79 -29.84
C ILE A 429 9.35 -3.26 -29.66
N GLU A 430 10.23 -2.57 -30.37
CA GLU A 430 10.37 -1.11 -30.27
C GLU A 430 9.14 -0.36 -30.83
N THR A 431 8.49 -0.88 -31.86
CA THR A 431 7.18 -0.38 -32.32
C THR A 431 6.08 -0.62 -31.26
N GLN A 432 6.05 -1.77 -30.56
CA GLN A 432 5.11 -1.99 -29.44
C GLN A 432 5.33 -0.99 -28.30
N ILE A 433 6.58 -0.78 -27.88
CA ILE A 433 6.94 0.19 -26.84
C ILE A 433 6.57 1.61 -27.26
N ARG A 434 6.79 1.97 -28.54
CA ARG A 434 6.38 3.27 -29.11
C ARG A 434 4.86 3.46 -29.07
N ILE A 435 4.07 2.43 -29.37
CA ILE A 435 2.61 2.45 -29.23
C ILE A 435 2.20 2.69 -27.76
N GLN A 436 2.82 2.01 -26.79
CA GLN A 436 2.52 2.21 -25.38
C GLN A 436 2.87 3.64 -24.93
N LYS A 437 4.07 4.14 -25.26
CA LYS A 437 4.48 5.51 -24.92
C LYS A 437 3.61 6.58 -25.59
N ASN A 438 3.08 6.33 -26.79
CA ASN A 438 2.07 7.19 -27.43
C ASN A 438 0.70 7.18 -26.72
N ILE A 439 0.33 6.12 -26.00
CA ILE A 439 -0.88 6.06 -25.17
C ILE A 439 -0.65 6.80 -23.85
N GLN A 440 0.53 6.63 -23.25
CA GLN A 440 0.99 7.24 -22.00
C GLN A 440 1.08 8.76 -22.10
N ALA A 441 1.61 9.28 -23.21
CA ALA A 441 1.68 10.71 -23.50
C ALA A 441 0.30 11.41 -23.68
N ARG A 442 -0.82 10.69 -23.44
CA ARG A 442 -2.18 11.23 -23.35
C ARG A 442 -2.77 11.16 -21.93
N ARG A 443 -2.01 10.74 -20.91
CA ARG A 443 -2.30 11.06 -19.50
C ARG A 443 -1.91 12.53 -19.25
N ASP A 444 -2.56 13.18 -18.29
CA ASP A 444 -2.11 14.51 -17.84
C ASP A 444 -0.68 14.42 -17.30
N PRO A 445 0.20 15.41 -17.58
CA PRO A 445 1.58 15.37 -17.13
C PRO A 445 1.64 15.47 -15.60
N VAL A 446 2.27 14.47 -14.96
CA VAL A 446 2.55 14.48 -13.51
C VAL A 446 3.40 15.73 -13.19
N PRO A 447 2.99 16.58 -12.23
CA PRO A 447 3.76 17.77 -11.90
C PRO A 447 5.12 17.42 -11.28
N GLU A 448 6.20 17.80 -11.94
CA GLU A 448 7.56 17.73 -11.39
C GLU A 448 8.00 19.06 -10.75
N PRO A 449 8.71 19.03 -9.60
CA PRO A 449 8.92 17.86 -8.75
C PRO A 449 7.64 17.49 -7.98
N SER A 450 7.36 16.19 -7.84
CA SER A 450 6.28 15.71 -6.97
C SER A 450 6.52 16.15 -5.53
N ALA A 451 5.48 16.68 -4.87
CA ALA A 451 5.52 17.06 -3.46
C ALA A 451 5.98 15.88 -2.57
N PRO A 452 6.62 16.13 -1.41
CA PRO A 452 7.03 15.09 -0.48
C PRO A 452 5.87 14.21 0.00
N VAL A 453 6.18 13.05 0.59
CA VAL A 453 5.17 12.24 1.30
C VAL A 453 4.57 13.04 2.47
N ALA A 454 3.34 12.69 2.87
CA ALA A 454 2.59 13.46 3.89
C ALA A 454 3.41 13.61 5.18
N TRP A 455 3.78 12.50 5.81
CA TRP A 455 4.53 12.50 7.07
C TRP A 455 5.86 13.30 7.04
N ILE A 456 6.58 13.33 5.91
CA ILE A 456 7.77 14.20 5.76
C ILE A 456 7.36 15.66 5.72
N SER A 457 6.29 16.00 4.99
CA SER A 457 5.73 17.35 4.92
C SER A 457 5.24 17.82 6.29
N ASP A 458 4.63 16.94 7.09
CA ASP A 458 4.05 17.26 8.39
C ASP A 458 5.14 17.44 9.46
N ILE A 459 6.17 16.58 9.47
CA ILE A 459 7.35 16.77 10.33
C ILE A 459 8.10 18.06 9.95
N THR A 460 8.31 18.31 8.66
CA THR A 460 8.97 19.53 8.17
C THR A 460 8.16 20.79 8.49
N SER A 461 6.82 20.70 8.47
CA SER A 461 5.94 21.78 8.90
C SER A 461 6.04 21.99 10.42
N ARG A 462 5.93 20.93 11.23
CA ARG A 462 6.07 21.01 12.70
C ARG A 462 7.41 21.61 13.15
N ILE A 463 8.52 21.23 12.51
CA ILE A 463 9.86 21.80 12.76
C ILE A 463 9.89 23.30 12.46
N ARG A 464 9.20 23.74 11.39
CA ARG A 464 9.05 25.16 11.04
C ARG A 464 8.16 25.91 12.02
N ASP A 465 6.99 25.37 12.35
CA ASP A 465 6.00 25.99 13.21
C ASP A 465 6.56 26.22 14.64
N LEU A 466 7.35 25.26 15.16
CA LEU A 466 8.08 25.41 16.42
C LEU A 466 9.13 26.53 16.36
N LYS A 467 9.86 26.62 15.25
CA LYS A 467 10.88 27.67 15.02
C LYS A 467 10.27 29.06 14.86
N GLU A 468 9.13 29.18 14.18
CA GLU A 468 8.43 30.46 13.95
C GLU A 468 7.67 30.93 15.19
N SER A 469 7.13 30.02 16.01
CA SER A 469 6.51 30.34 17.30
C SER A 469 7.50 30.65 18.43
N GLY A 470 8.80 30.54 18.18
CA GLY A 470 9.86 30.81 19.18
C GLY A 470 9.93 29.76 20.29
N GLN A 471 9.32 28.59 20.10
CA GLN A 471 9.45 27.45 21.01
C GLN A 471 10.86 26.81 20.88
N PRO A 472 11.27 25.98 21.85
CA PRO A 472 12.50 25.19 21.70
C PRO A 472 12.46 24.38 20.39
N PRO A 473 13.54 24.39 19.58
CA PRO A 473 13.57 23.62 18.35
C PRO A 473 13.44 22.14 18.66
N MET A 474 12.70 21.41 17.82
CA MET A 474 12.67 19.95 17.90
C MET A 474 14.08 19.43 17.60
N THR A 475 14.75 18.82 18.57
CA THR A 475 16.11 18.29 18.40
C THR A 475 16.08 16.85 17.89
N ASP A 476 15.26 16.02 18.51
CA ASP A 476 15.25 14.57 18.33
C ASP A 476 13.81 14.04 18.21
N ILE A 477 13.60 13.12 17.27
CA ILE A 477 12.36 12.38 17.04
C ILE A 477 12.72 10.91 16.84
N GLY A 478 11.97 9.97 17.43
CA GLY A 478 12.18 8.54 17.19
C GLY A 478 12.02 7.66 18.41
N TYR A 479 12.80 6.59 18.52
CA TYR A 479 12.55 5.49 19.47
C TYR A 479 13.51 5.48 20.66
N ALA A 480 13.05 4.95 21.80
CA ALA A 480 13.96 4.39 22.80
C ALA A 480 14.47 3.03 22.29
N ILE A 481 15.76 2.76 22.49
CA ILE A 481 16.38 1.48 22.19
C ILE A 481 17.13 0.93 23.41
N TYR A 482 16.86 -0.32 23.77
CA TYR A 482 17.44 -0.99 24.93
C TYR A 482 18.45 -2.05 24.50
N ARG A 483 19.67 -1.98 25.04
CA ARG A 483 20.62 -3.11 25.05
C ARG A 483 20.20 -4.05 26.17
N LEU A 484 19.58 -5.19 25.84
CA LEU A 484 19.21 -6.22 26.81
C LEU A 484 20.04 -7.48 26.70
N SER A 485 20.64 -7.80 25.54
CA SER A 485 21.74 -8.76 25.49
C SER A 485 23.10 -8.08 25.61
N TYR A 486 23.98 -8.69 26.41
CA TYR A 486 25.22 -8.07 26.85
C TYR A 486 26.46 -8.58 26.10
N GLY A 487 26.38 -9.75 25.45
CA GLY A 487 27.46 -10.35 24.67
C GLY A 487 28.51 -11.07 25.52
N ARG A 488 29.49 -11.69 24.85
CA ARG A 488 30.50 -12.56 25.51
C ARG A 488 31.53 -11.76 26.29
N ASN A 489 31.95 -10.61 25.76
CA ASN A 489 32.87 -9.69 26.43
C ASN A 489 32.10 -8.43 26.86
N ALA A 490 31.07 -8.60 27.70
CA ALA A 490 30.13 -7.52 28.05
C ALA A 490 30.75 -6.25 28.67
N ASP A 491 31.99 -6.35 29.17
CA ASP A 491 32.81 -5.26 29.73
C ASP A 491 33.74 -4.61 28.68
N ASP A 492 33.90 -5.19 27.49
CA ASP A 492 34.68 -4.61 26.39
C ASP A 492 33.88 -3.52 25.69
N LYS A 493 34.16 -2.28 26.09
CA LYS A 493 33.56 -1.10 25.48
C LYS A 493 33.86 -0.98 23.97
N SER A 494 34.97 -1.53 23.46
CA SER A 494 35.28 -1.47 22.03
C SER A 494 34.42 -2.43 21.20
N GLU A 495 34.03 -3.58 21.75
CA GLU A 495 33.07 -4.50 21.12
C GLU A 495 31.68 -3.84 21.06
N TRP A 496 31.27 -3.17 22.14
CA TRP A 496 30.01 -2.44 22.21
C TRP A 496 29.95 -1.19 21.31
N ASP A 497 30.95 -0.30 21.37
CA ASP A 497 30.95 0.95 20.61
C ASP A 497 30.95 0.68 19.08
N GLU A 498 31.57 -0.42 18.62
CA GLU A 498 31.54 -0.82 17.20
C GLU A 498 30.21 -1.48 16.81
N LEU A 499 29.66 -2.40 17.61
CA LEU A 499 28.33 -2.99 17.37
C LEU A 499 27.24 -1.91 17.31
N LYS A 500 27.24 -0.99 18.28
CA LYS A 500 26.33 0.14 18.32
C LYS A 500 26.45 0.99 17.04
N LYS A 501 27.67 1.23 16.57
CA LYS A 501 27.95 1.97 15.33
C LYS A 501 27.43 1.23 14.09
N THR A 502 27.49 -0.10 14.03
CA THR A 502 26.85 -0.89 12.95
C THR A 502 25.33 -0.74 12.99
N ILE A 503 24.70 -0.86 14.17
CA ILE A 503 23.25 -0.66 14.34
C ILE A 503 22.84 0.77 13.91
N GLU A 504 23.61 1.79 14.29
CA GLU A 504 23.36 3.18 13.88
C GLU A 504 23.60 3.42 12.38
N GLN A 505 24.44 2.62 11.71
CA GLN A 505 24.62 2.64 10.25
C GLN A 505 23.44 1.97 9.52
N ASP A 506 22.96 0.83 10.00
CA ASP A 506 21.77 0.18 9.43
C ASP A 506 20.51 1.03 9.63
N LEU A 507 20.37 1.67 10.81
CA LEU A 507 19.35 2.69 11.06
C LEU A 507 19.51 3.94 10.18
N ALA A 508 20.68 4.23 9.63
CA ALA A 508 20.89 5.31 8.67
C ALA A 508 20.64 4.89 7.20
N SER A 509 20.56 3.58 6.92
CA SER A 509 20.49 3.00 5.58
C SER A 509 19.08 3.02 4.99
N TRP A 510 18.51 4.22 4.81
CA TRP A 510 17.17 4.42 4.26
C TRP A 510 17.03 5.76 3.52
N GLY A 511 15.89 5.96 2.86
CA GLY A 511 15.50 7.22 2.23
C GLY A 511 15.81 7.35 0.74
N ASP A 512 16.54 6.39 0.14
CA ASP A 512 16.75 6.31 -1.31
C ASP A 512 15.41 6.48 -2.05
N GLY A 513 15.33 7.44 -2.97
CA GLY A 513 14.13 7.73 -3.77
C GLY A 513 13.01 8.49 -3.05
N ILE A 514 13.18 8.93 -1.80
CA ILE A 514 12.12 9.61 -1.03
C ILE A 514 12.32 11.13 -1.03
N ASN A 515 11.45 11.86 -1.74
CA ASN A 515 11.48 13.33 -1.80
C ASN A 515 11.35 13.97 -0.40
N GLY A 516 12.27 14.87 -0.07
CA GLY A 516 12.30 15.63 1.20
C GLY A 516 12.93 14.89 2.39
N VAL A 517 13.48 13.68 2.21
CA VAL A 517 13.97 12.86 3.33
C VAL A 517 15.20 13.44 4.04
N GLU A 518 16.06 14.15 3.31
CA GLU A 518 17.27 14.77 3.87
C GLU A 518 16.96 15.96 4.79
N ASP A 519 15.77 16.57 4.67
CA ASP A 519 15.32 17.64 5.57
C ASP A 519 14.96 17.09 6.98
N ILE A 520 14.62 15.79 7.09
CA ILE A 520 14.17 15.17 8.34
C ILE A 520 15.15 14.15 8.95
N LYS A 521 16.01 13.51 8.14
CA LYS A 521 17.06 12.58 8.60
C LYS A 521 17.93 13.12 9.76
N PRO A 522 18.32 14.41 9.80
CA PRO A 522 19.08 14.95 10.93
C PRO A 522 18.37 14.84 12.28
N PHE A 523 17.03 14.87 12.31
CA PHE A 523 16.20 14.86 13.52
C PHE A 523 15.80 13.44 13.96
N LEU A 524 15.81 12.46 13.05
CA LEU A 524 15.47 11.07 13.38
C LEU A 524 16.62 10.40 14.14
N LYS A 525 16.34 9.92 15.35
CA LYS A 525 17.32 9.46 16.34
C LYS A 525 16.75 8.33 17.20
N VAL A 526 17.64 7.43 17.63
CA VAL A 526 17.34 6.49 18.72
C VAL A 526 17.99 6.97 20.01
N LYS A 527 17.26 6.87 21.14
CA LYS A 527 17.81 7.11 22.47
C LYS A 527 18.17 5.78 23.11
N TRP A 528 19.47 5.55 23.25
CA TRP A 528 20.03 4.35 23.87
C TRP A 528 19.85 4.32 25.39
N PHE A 529 19.53 3.13 25.88
CA PHE A 529 19.55 2.74 27.28
C PHE A 529 20.30 1.41 27.39
N ASP A 530 21.27 1.33 28.31
CA ASP A 530 21.94 0.06 28.62
C ASP A 530 21.21 -0.63 29.77
N GLY A 531 20.65 -1.83 29.52
CA GLY A 531 19.91 -2.58 30.53
C GLY A 531 20.75 -2.87 31.78
N ARG A 532 22.07 -3.05 31.63
CA ARG A 532 22.99 -3.30 32.75
C ARG A 532 23.16 -2.08 33.64
N GLU A 533 23.22 -0.87 33.07
CA GLU A 533 23.27 0.38 33.84
C GLU A 533 21.96 0.64 34.58
N LEU A 534 20.84 0.14 34.04
CA LEU A 534 19.51 0.17 34.65
C LEU A 534 19.24 -0.98 35.64
N GLY A 535 20.13 -1.98 35.74
CA GLY A 535 19.99 -3.14 36.62
C GLY A 535 19.03 -4.23 36.12
N LEU A 536 18.68 -4.22 34.82
CA LEU A 536 17.83 -5.20 34.16
C LEU A 536 18.59 -6.52 33.91
N ALA A 537 17.86 -7.65 33.88
CA ALA A 537 18.45 -8.93 33.49
C ALA A 537 18.72 -9.00 31.96
N GLU A 538 19.36 -10.08 31.51
CA GLU A 538 19.51 -10.32 30.07
C GLU A 538 18.15 -10.72 29.47
N ASP A 539 17.79 -10.11 28.34
CA ASP A 539 16.47 -10.21 27.69
C ASP A 539 15.24 -9.84 28.56
N ASP A 540 15.43 -8.96 29.57
CA ASP A 540 14.38 -8.47 30.48
C ASP A 540 13.44 -7.43 29.84
N ILE A 541 12.58 -7.90 28.94
CA ILE A 541 11.64 -7.07 28.16
C ILE A 541 10.65 -6.34 29.09
N ASP A 542 10.10 -7.01 30.11
CA ASP A 542 9.13 -6.38 31.02
C ASP A 542 9.79 -5.34 31.95
N GLY A 543 11.04 -5.55 32.35
CA GLY A 543 11.87 -4.53 32.98
C GLY A 543 12.08 -3.31 32.07
N ALA A 544 12.34 -3.52 30.78
CA ALA A 544 12.45 -2.44 29.80
C ALA A 544 11.11 -1.70 29.56
N LYS A 545 9.98 -2.40 29.49
CA LYS A 545 8.63 -1.78 29.41
C LYS A 545 8.32 -0.95 30.67
N SER A 546 8.67 -1.46 31.84
CA SER A 546 8.48 -0.79 33.14
C SER A 546 9.35 0.46 33.28
N HIS A 547 10.63 0.36 32.91
CA HIS A 547 11.53 1.51 32.84
C HIS A 547 11.06 2.52 31.80
N PHE A 548 10.64 2.10 30.61
CA PHE A 548 10.16 3.02 29.57
C PHE A 548 8.92 3.81 30.03
N THR A 549 7.95 3.14 30.66
CA THR A 549 6.76 3.80 31.23
C THR A 549 7.15 4.85 32.26
N THR A 550 8.07 4.52 33.18
CA THR A 550 8.60 5.49 34.17
C THR A 550 9.41 6.61 33.51
N TYR A 551 10.12 6.32 32.42
CA TYR A 551 10.87 7.30 31.66
C TYR A 551 9.94 8.29 30.96
N LEU A 552 8.79 7.87 30.42
CA LEU A 552 7.80 8.76 29.79
C LEU A 552 7.38 9.92 30.69
N ASP A 553 7.20 9.70 32.01
CA ASP A 553 6.87 10.74 32.98
C ASP A 553 7.96 11.82 33.14
N THR A 554 9.19 11.54 32.70
CA THR A 554 10.33 12.49 32.69
C THR A 554 10.46 13.28 31.38
N ILE A 555 9.64 12.96 30.37
CA ILE A 555 9.74 13.52 29.02
C ILE A 555 8.94 14.82 28.91
N THR A 556 9.59 15.92 28.54
CA THR A 556 8.88 17.15 28.15
C THR A 556 8.23 17.00 26.77
N PRO A 557 7.05 17.62 26.49
CA PRO A 557 6.35 17.50 25.21
C PRO A 557 7.14 17.93 23.94
N SER A 558 8.30 18.57 24.13
CA SER A 558 9.28 18.90 23.09
C SER A 558 10.05 17.70 22.52
N ASN A 559 10.18 16.63 23.31
CA ASN A 559 11.07 15.51 23.01
C ASN A 559 10.30 14.48 22.19
N GLY A 560 10.66 14.28 20.93
CA GLY A 560 9.89 13.48 19.97
C GLY A 560 10.00 11.95 20.14
N ILE A 561 10.13 11.44 21.37
CA ILE A 561 10.17 9.99 21.61
C ILE A 561 8.78 9.39 21.38
N TYR A 562 8.72 8.45 20.46
CA TYR A 562 7.52 7.70 20.09
C TYR A 562 7.11 6.77 21.24
N GLN A 563 5.80 6.67 21.51
CA GLN A 563 5.30 6.08 22.77
C GLN A 563 4.67 4.69 22.63
N ASP A 564 4.35 4.24 21.41
CA ASP A 564 3.64 2.97 21.17
C ASP A 564 4.56 1.87 20.61
N ALA A 565 5.87 2.09 20.64
CA ALA A 565 6.89 1.09 20.32
C ALA A 565 8.23 1.44 20.99
N ILE A 566 8.94 0.41 21.47
CA ILE A 566 10.36 0.48 21.85
C ILE A 566 11.16 -0.54 21.03
N LEU A 567 12.44 -0.23 20.79
CA LEU A 567 13.39 -1.12 20.14
C LEU A 567 14.21 -1.87 21.20
N ILE A 568 14.52 -3.13 20.95
CA ILE A 568 15.28 -3.99 21.85
C ILE A 568 16.32 -4.77 21.05
N LEU A 569 17.58 -4.68 21.51
CA LEU A 569 18.66 -5.58 21.13
C LEU A 569 18.64 -6.76 22.11
N ASP A 570 17.83 -7.77 21.77
CA ASP A 570 17.72 -9.05 22.47
C ASP A 570 18.82 -10.04 22.01
N SER A 571 18.96 -11.19 22.67
CA SER A 571 19.95 -12.21 22.31
C SER A 571 19.82 -12.69 20.85
N ALA A 572 18.60 -12.74 20.30
CA ALA A 572 18.39 -13.07 18.89
C ALA A 572 18.89 -11.94 17.97
N SER A 573 18.60 -10.68 18.29
CA SER A 573 19.08 -9.54 17.51
C SER A 573 20.61 -9.45 17.55
N LEU A 574 21.23 -9.64 18.71
CA LEU A 574 22.69 -9.75 18.83
C LEU A 574 23.26 -10.91 17.99
N ALA A 575 22.55 -12.04 17.92
CA ALA A 575 22.93 -13.15 17.05
C ALA A 575 22.82 -12.78 15.56
N SER A 576 21.82 -12.00 15.12
CA SER A 576 21.71 -11.54 13.73
C SER A 576 22.92 -10.67 13.32
N TYR A 577 23.33 -9.73 14.17
CA TYR A 577 24.56 -8.93 13.98
C TYR A 577 25.87 -9.72 14.12
N SER A 578 25.81 -10.99 14.52
CA SER A 578 26.96 -11.91 14.53
C SER A 578 27.06 -12.75 13.24
N LYS A 579 26.04 -12.72 12.38
CA LYS A 579 26.06 -13.30 11.04
C LYS A 579 26.69 -12.29 10.07
N PRO A 580 27.38 -12.71 8.99
CA PRO A 580 27.70 -11.79 7.90
C PRO A 580 26.40 -11.44 7.17
N THR A 581 26.15 -10.15 6.94
CA THR A 581 25.05 -9.70 6.06
C THR A 581 25.27 -10.30 4.67
N THR A 582 24.33 -11.11 4.18
CA THR A 582 24.44 -11.78 2.88
C THR A 582 23.74 -11.00 1.77
N ASP A 583 24.28 -11.03 0.55
CA ASP A 583 23.58 -10.56 -0.67
C ASP A 583 22.46 -11.54 -1.12
N ASP A 584 21.82 -12.22 -0.17
CA ASP A 584 20.89 -13.33 -0.40
C ASP A 584 19.44 -12.89 -0.57
N ILE A 585 18.71 -13.74 -1.29
CA ILE A 585 17.49 -13.38 -2.02
C ILE A 585 16.20 -13.62 -1.18
N ASP A 586 16.37 -13.82 0.13
CA ASP A 586 15.34 -14.31 1.05
C ASP A 586 15.15 -13.47 2.33
N ASP A 587 15.99 -12.44 2.53
CA ASP A 587 16.08 -11.57 3.73
C ASP A 587 16.35 -12.30 5.07
N SER A 588 16.55 -13.62 5.06
CA SER A 588 16.48 -14.48 6.25
C SER A 588 17.75 -14.57 7.12
N GLU A 589 18.82 -13.89 6.72
CA GLU A 589 20.06 -13.73 7.50
C GLU A 589 20.41 -12.24 7.76
N ASP A 590 19.51 -11.30 7.42
CA ASP A 590 19.71 -9.85 7.60
C ASP A 590 19.61 -9.39 9.07
N HIS A 591 20.26 -8.26 9.37
CA HIS A 591 20.29 -7.68 10.73
C HIS A 591 18.92 -7.13 11.18
N HIS A 592 18.44 -7.61 12.33
CA HIS A 592 17.15 -7.22 12.88
C HIS A 592 17.22 -6.68 14.32
N LEU A 593 16.17 -5.98 14.73
CA LEU A 593 15.87 -5.61 16.12
C LEU A 593 14.51 -6.16 16.52
N LEU A 594 14.31 -6.45 17.81
CA LEU A 594 12.98 -6.72 18.36
C LEU A 594 12.25 -5.40 18.60
N VAL A 595 11.03 -5.26 18.07
CA VAL A 595 10.13 -4.15 18.39
C VAL A 595 9.08 -4.65 19.36
N VAL A 596 8.82 -3.89 20.42
CA VAL A 596 7.86 -4.24 21.47
C VAL A 596 6.88 -3.10 21.65
N ASP A 597 5.58 -3.41 21.74
CA ASP A 597 4.56 -2.49 22.23
C ASP A 597 4.69 -2.38 23.76
N PRO A 598 5.07 -1.21 24.31
CA PRO A 598 5.21 -1.04 25.75
C PRO A 598 3.87 -1.09 26.51
N LYS A 599 2.74 -0.95 25.81
CA LYS A 599 1.37 -0.88 26.35
C LYS A 599 0.59 -2.19 26.18
N TYR A 600 1.11 -3.16 25.44
CA TYR A 600 0.48 -4.47 25.28
C TYR A 600 0.41 -5.24 26.61
N ASP A 601 -0.79 -5.73 26.92
CA ASP A 601 -1.10 -6.60 28.04
C ASP A 601 -1.54 -7.99 27.51
N PRO A 602 -0.85 -9.09 27.86
CA PRO A 602 -1.22 -10.43 27.41
C PRO A 602 -2.56 -10.94 27.97
N ASP A 603 -3.06 -10.38 29.09
CA ASP A 603 -4.36 -10.74 29.66
C ASP A 603 -5.53 -10.00 28.97
N GLU A 604 -5.32 -8.80 28.40
CA GLU A 604 -6.29 -8.14 27.51
C GLU A 604 -6.22 -8.68 26.07
N GLY A 605 -5.02 -8.93 25.56
CA GLY A 605 -4.76 -9.29 24.16
C GLY A 605 -4.98 -8.13 23.18
N ILE A 606 -5.17 -8.45 21.90
CA ILE A 606 -5.52 -7.45 20.86
C ILE A 606 -7.03 -7.45 20.55
N GLU A 607 -7.55 -6.37 19.97
CA GLU A 607 -9.00 -6.25 19.67
C GLU A 607 -9.47 -7.29 18.63
N ARG A 608 -8.55 -7.81 17.80
CA ARG A 608 -8.82 -8.72 16.67
C ARG A 608 -7.77 -9.83 16.46
N PRO A 609 -7.72 -10.85 17.34
CA PRO A 609 -6.78 -11.96 17.19
C PRO A 609 -6.99 -12.77 15.89
N GLU A 610 -8.18 -12.73 15.30
CA GLU A 610 -8.50 -13.38 14.02
C GLU A 610 -7.85 -12.70 12.81
N GLU A 611 -7.58 -11.39 12.89
CA GLU A 611 -6.90 -10.66 11.81
C GLU A 611 -5.38 -10.70 11.99
N SER A 612 -4.86 -10.97 13.19
CA SER A 612 -3.41 -11.00 13.48
C SER A 612 -3.03 -12.15 14.42
N PRO A 613 -3.25 -13.40 13.98
CA PRO A 613 -3.13 -14.60 14.81
C PRO A 613 -1.70 -14.82 15.32
N GLY A 614 -1.57 -15.09 16.62
CA GLY A 614 -0.29 -15.35 17.28
C GLY A 614 0.52 -14.11 17.67
N TYR A 615 0.01 -12.89 17.45
CA TYR A 615 0.72 -11.67 17.89
C TYR A 615 0.78 -11.56 19.43
N ALA A 616 1.99 -11.38 19.95
CA ALA A 616 2.29 -11.38 21.39
C ALA A 616 2.96 -10.06 21.84
N GLY A 617 2.42 -8.91 21.41
CA GLY A 617 2.92 -7.59 21.81
C GLY A 617 4.30 -7.21 21.26
N SER A 618 4.88 -8.02 20.38
CA SER A 618 6.21 -7.81 19.83
C SER A 618 6.39 -8.48 18.46
N MET A 619 7.35 -7.99 17.69
CA MET A 619 7.68 -8.45 16.34
C MET A 619 9.12 -8.05 16.02
N ARG A 620 9.90 -8.92 15.34
CA ARG A 620 11.24 -8.51 14.86
C ARG A 620 11.11 -7.70 13.57
N ILE A 621 12.00 -6.73 13.36
CA ILE A 621 12.05 -5.92 12.13
C ILE A 621 13.48 -5.82 11.62
N LEU A 622 13.66 -5.84 10.30
CA LEU A 622 14.95 -5.48 9.69
C LEU A 622 15.32 -4.05 10.07
N THR A 623 16.54 -3.84 10.57
CA THR A 623 16.95 -2.56 11.18
C THR A 623 16.79 -1.38 10.23
N ARG A 624 17.09 -1.59 8.94
CA ARG A 624 16.92 -0.64 7.83
C ARG A 624 15.47 -0.14 7.60
N LEU A 625 14.46 -0.83 8.14
CA LEU A 625 13.04 -0.50 7.95
C LEU A 625 12.43 0.30 9.11
N VAL A 626 13.20 0.56 10.18
CA VAL A 626 12.73 1.29 11.38
C VAL A 626 12.20 2.68 11.04
N TRP A 627 12.81 3.41 10.09
CA TRP A 627 12.34 4.75 9.70
C TRP A 627 11.45 4.76 8.46
N SER A 628 11.84 4.03 7.42
CA SER A 628 11.14 4.01 6.13
C SER A 628 9.78 3.32 6.20
N GLU A 629 9.58 2.42 7.15
CA GLU A 629 8.33 1.66 7.29
C GLU A 629 7.73 1.73 8.69
N LEU A 630 8.42 1.31 9.76
CA LEU A 630 7.85 1.31 11.11
C LEU A 630 7.44 2.72 11.54
N PHE A 631 8.37 3.68 11.54
CA PHE A 631 8.09 5.07 11.86
C PHE A 631 7.12 5.71 10.86
N ALA A 632 7.35 5.53 9.56
CA ALA A 632 6.49 6.10 8.52
C ALA A 632 5.01 5.63 8.64
N LEU A 633 4.75 4.38 9.04
CA LEU A 633 3.39 3.84 9.16
C LEU A 633 2.75 4.11 10.54
N THR A 634 3.54 4.06 11.61
CA THR A 634 3.06 4.35 12.97
C THR A 634 2.84 5.85 13.19
N TYR A 635 3.72 6.74 12.73
CA TYR A 635 3.50 8.20 12.75
C TYR A 635 2.24 8.63 11.98
N ASN A 636 1.96 7.96 10.87
CA ASN A 636 0.71 8.15 10.14
C ASN A 636 -0.51 7.52 10.85
N ASN A 637 -0.34 6.73 11.91
CA ASN A 637 -1.40 5.94 12.56
C ASN A 637 -2.17 5.04 11.57
N VAL A 638 -1.48 4.43 10.59
CA VAL A 638 -2.12 3.63 9.53
C VAL A 638 -1.81 2.13 9.56
N MET A 639 -0.70 1.72 10.19
CA MET A 639 -0.46 0.33 10.59
C MET A 639 0.25 0.32 11.95
N TRP A 640 -0.22 -0.51 12.87
CA TRP A 640 0.45 -0.78 14.16
C TRP A 640 1.29 -2.06 14.07
N LEU A 641 1.96 -2.44 15.16
CA LEU A 641 2.75 -3.69 15.20
C LEU A 641 1.89 -4.94 14.95
N GLU A 642 0.67 -4.97 15.48
CA GLU A 642 -0.33 -6.01 15.18
C GLU A 642 -0.72 -6.06 13.69
N ASP A 643 -0.80 -4.92 12.99
CA ASP A 643 -1.07 -4.89 11.54
C ASP A 643 0.11 -5.39 10.69
N MET A 644 1.33 -5.21 11.17
CA MET A 644 2.56 -5.63 10.50
C MET A 644 2.86 -7.12 10.70
N TRP A 645 2.49 -7.68 11.86
CA TRP A 645 2.71 -9.08 12.21
C TRP A 645 2.26 -10.12 11.16
N PRO A 646 1.08 -10.01 10.52
CA PRO A 646 0.66 -10.87 9.40
C PRO A 646 1.64 -10.98 8.22
N LEU A 647 2.55 -10.01 8.04
CA LEU A 647 3.58 -10.05 7.00
C LEU A 647 4.93 -10.58 7.51
N ALA A 648 5.13 -10.66 8.83
CA ALA A 648 6.33 -11.18 9.48
C ALA A 648 6.21 -12.65 9.92
N MET A 649 5.01 -13.11 10.30
CA MET A 649 4.76 -14.43 10.89
C MET A 649 5.12 -15.62 9.97
N GLY A 650 5.19 -15.41 8.65
CA GLY A 650 5.66 -16.40 7.68
C GLY A 650 7.18 -16.46 7.48
N HIS A 651 7.94 -15.51 8.02
CA HIS A 651 9.41 -15.50 7.94
C HIS A 651 10.01 -16.60 8.85
N PRO A 652 11.10 -17.29 8.46
CA PRO A 652 11.69 -18.37 9.27
C PRO A 652 12.04 -17.96 10.71
N GLU A 653 12.59 -16.75 10.90
CA GLU A 653 12.91 -16.13 12.20
C GLU A 653 11.82 -15.13 12.69
N GLN A 654 10.64 -15.09 12.05
CA GLN A 654 9.51 -14.19 12.35
C GLN A 654 9.87 -12.68 12.30
N VAL A 655 10.56 -12.27 11.23
CA VAL A 655 11.05 -10.91 10.99
C VAL A 655 10.22 -10.20 9.93
N TYR A 656 9.89 -8.94 10.17
CA TYR A 656 9.25 -8.05 9.22
C TYR A 656 10.28 -7.49 8.23
N VAL A 657 10.18 -7.94 6.98
CA VAL A 657 11.06 -7.55 5.86
C VAL A 657 10.42 -6.55 4.89
N GLY A 658 9.27 -5.99 5.31
CA GLY A 658 8.40 -5.11 4.54
C GLY A 658 7.28 -5.84 3.82
N GLN A 659 6.88 -5.35 2.64
CA GLN A 659 5.84 -6.00 1.85
C GLN A 659 6.28 -7.37 1.33
N THR A 660 5.39 -8.35 1.40
CA THR A 660 5.61 -9.71 0.92
C THR A 660 4.97 -9.93 -0.45
N ALA A 661 5.59 -10.79 -1.26
CA ALA A 661 5.04 -11.25 -2.54
C ALA A 661 4.98 -12.79 -2.55
N PRO A 662 4.10 -13.42 -3.34
CA PRO A 662 3.89 -14.87 -3.31
C PRO A 662 5.15 -15.72 -3.45
N LYS A 663 6.14 -15.28 -4.27
CA LYS A 663 7.40 -16.01 -4.44
C LYS A 663 8.31 -15.97 -3.20
N LEU A 664 8.21 -14.94 -2.37
CA LEU A 664 8.92 -14.87 -1.08
C LEU A 664 8.28 -15.82 -0.06
N LEU A 665 6.95 -15.82 0.04
CA LEU A 665 6.22 -16.77 0.88
C LEU A 665 6.50 -18.23 0.49
N SER A 666 6.63 -18.52 -0.81
CA SER A 666 7.08 -19.83 -1.32
C SER A 666 8.48 -20.20 -0.82
N ARG A 667 9.46 -19.29 -0.91
CA ARG A 667 10.85 -19.55 -0.45
C ARG A 667 10.89 -19.80 1.05
N TRP A 668 10.17 -19.01 1.85
CA TRP A 668 10.08 -19.21 3.29
C TRP A 668 9.38 -20.53 3.65
N ALA A 669 8.32 -20.92 2.93
CA ALA A 669 7.70 -22.23 3.09
C ALA A 669 8.69 -23.36 2.78
N GLU A 670 9.38 -23.27 1.63
CA GLU A 670 10.44 -24.21 1.21
C GLU A 670 11.55 -24.34 2.27
N ALA A 671 12.01 -23.23 2.84
CA ALA A 671 13.01 -23.19 3.90
C ALA A 671 12.48 -23.79 5.23
N ARG A 672 11.26 -23.43 5.64
CA ARG A 672 10.62 -23.90 6.88
C ARG A 672 10.39 -25.41 6.88
N ILE A 673 10.04 -25.99 5.73
CA ILE A 673 9.82 -27.44 5.59
C ILE A 673 11.08 -28.23 5.22
N ALA A 674 12.20 -27.58 4.90
CA ALA A 674 13.43 -28.26 4.50
C ALA A 674 14.01 -29.18 5.59
N GLY A 675 13.77 -28.85 6.87
CA GLY A 675 14.24 -29.61 8.03
C GLY A 675 13.29 -30.71 8.54
N ASP A 676 12.03 -30.73 8.10
CA ASP A 676 10.99 -31.63 8.64
C ASP A 676 10.22 -32.35 7.52
N SER A 677 10.44 -33.66 7.41
CA SER A 677 9.83 -34.52 6.39
C SER A 677 8.34 -34.80 6.62
N ALA A 678 7.84 -34.71 7.84
CA ALA A 678 6.41 -34.85 8.14
C ALA A 678 5.66 -33.56 7.81
N LEU A 679 6.23 -32.42 8.20
CA LEU A 679 5.74 -31.08 7.85
C LEU A 679 5.68 -30.89 6.33
N LYS A 680 6.75 -31.28 5.63
CA LYS A 680 6.81 -31.28 4.17
C LYS A 680 5.74 -32.17 3.52
N ALA A 681 5.59 -33.41 3.96
CA ALA A 681 4.59 -34.33 3.41
C ALA A 681 3.15 -33.84 3.64
N ARG A 682 2.89 -33.15 4.76
CA ARG A 682 1.61 -32.47 5.02
C ARG A 682 1.40 -31.31 4.04
N PHE A 683 2.38 -30.41 3.92
CA PHE A 683 2.31 -29.25 3.02
C PHE A 683 2.07 -29.67 1.56
N GLU A 684 2.81 -30.65 1.04
CA GLU A 684 2.63 -31.21 -0.31
C GLU A 684 1.23 -31.81 -0.51
N THR A 685 0.66 -32.44 0.53
CA THR A 685 -0.69 -33.01 0.49
C THR A 685 -1.77 -31.94 0.44
N GLU A 686 -1.68 -30.91 1.29
CA GLU A 686 -2.67 -29.82 1.35
C GLU A 686 -2.60 -28.92 0.10
N CYS A 687 -1.40 -28.61 -0.40
CA CYS A 687 -1.24 -27.91 -1.68
C CYS A 687 -1.87 -28.70 -2.83
N LYS A 688 -1.70 -30.02 -2.85
CA LYS A 688 -2.30 -30.88 -3.87
C LYS A 688 -3.84 -30.89 -3.78
N GLN A 689 -4.40 -31.02 -2.57
CA GLN A 689 -5.85 -30.99 -2.35
C GLN A 689 -6.45 -29.66 -2.83
N ARG A 690 -5.87 -28.53 -2.42
CA ARG A 690 -6.28 -27.20 -2.89
C ARG A 690 -6.22 -27.06 -4.41
N GLY A 691 -5.18 -27.61 -5.06
CA GLY A 691 -5.09 -27.62 -6.53
C GLY A 691 -6.17 -28.46 -7.22
N GLU A 692 -6.53 -29.62 -6.66
CA GLU A 692 -7.64 -30.45 -7.16
C GLU A 692 -9.00 -29.76 -6.95
N GLU A 693 -9.19 -29.06 -5.83
CA GLU A 693 -10.37 -28.24 -5.53
C GLU A 693 -10.49 -27.01 -6.44
N GLU A 694 -9.41 -26.27 -6.69
CA GLU A 694 -9.40 -25.14 -7.62
C GLU A 694 -9.74 -25.57 -9.05
N VAL A 695 -9.19 -26.70 -9.51
CA VAL A 695 -9.55 -27.28 -10.82
C VAL A 695 -11.03 -27.70 -10.85
N ALA A 696 -11.57 -28.26 -9.77
CA ALA A 696 -12.99 -28.60 -9.68
C ALA A 696 -13.89 -27.35 -9.70
N ALA A 697 -13.55 -26.32 -8.92
CA ALA A 697 -14.26 -25.05 -8.85
C ALA A 697 -14.21 -24.28 -10.19
N TRP A 698 -13.06 -24.27 -10.87
CA TRP A 698 -12.91 -23.70 -12.22
C TRP A 698 -13.78 -24.44 -13.24
N ASN A 699 -13.77 -25.78 -13.26
CA ASN A 699 -14.61 -26.58 -14.14
C ASN A 699 -16.11 -26.37 -13.86
N LYS A 700 -16.50 -26.19 -12.59
CA LYS A 700 -17.88 -25.85 -12.19
C LYS A 700 -18.28 -24.47 -12.73
N ARG A 701 -17.53 -23.42 -12.39
CA ARG A 701 -17.79 -22.04 -12.83
C ARG A 701 -17.75 -21.87 -14.34
N ARG A 702 -16.91 -22.65 -15.03
CA ARG A 702 -16.89 -22.71 -16.49
C ARG A 702 -18.22 -23.23 -17.03
N ARG A 703 -18.74 -24.35 -16.51
CA ARG A 703 -20.07 -24.86 -16.88
C ARG A 703 -21.19 -23.87 -16.54
N GLU A 704 -21.10 -23.17 -15.42
CA GLU A 704 -22.05 -22.12 -14.99
C GLU A 704 -21.95 -20.82 -15.84
N LYS A 705 -20.91 -20.67 -16.67
CA LYS A 705 -20.78 -19.60 -17.69
C LYS A 705 -20.96 -20.12 -19.13
N GLU A 706 -21.15 -21.43 -19.31
CA GLU A 706 -21.49 -22.11 -20.58
C GLU A 706 -22.99 -22.50 -20.65
N LEU A 707 -23.74 -22.32 -19.55
CA LEU A 707 -25.18 -22.52 -19.39
C LEU A 707 -25.95 -21.19 -19.33
#